data_AF-A0A0E3ZX88-F1
#
_entry.id   AF-A0A0E3ZX88-F1
#
_cell.length_a   1.000
_cell.length_b   1.000
_cell.length_c   1.000
_cell.angle_alpha   90.00
_cell.angle_beta   90.00
_cell.angle_gamma   90.00
#
_symmetry.space_group_name_H-M   'P 1'
#
loop_
_entity.id
_entity.type
_entity.pdbx_description
1 polymer ?
#
loop_
_entity_poly.entity_id
_entity_poly.type
_entity_poly.pdbx_seq_one_letter_code
_entity_poly.pdbx_strand_id
1 'polypeptide(L)'
;MDSRRDFIKKAALLSTSLSGILPESIQKAFSIDPQPGTSYLDAEHVVILMQENRSFDHTYGTLQGVRGFNDPRAIDLPNKHKVWLQTNAVGETYAPFRLNMHDTKATWMSSLPHSWENQVDALNGGKHDKWLDAKKSGNKEYAQMPLTLGYYNREDLPFYYALADAFTVCDQNFCSSLTGTTPNRLFFWTGTLRDPRDPKAIANVRNENVDYGSEVSWTTFPERLEENGISWKIYQNEISLPTGLAGEADGWLSNFTDNPIEWFSQYQVRYHPAYYRHIQQEEKAIPERIQTLETKLKSLSESDKEYATVKRELAHQQQWQKMVQSDLVTYTPGKFSQLPEREKNLHQKAFTTNARDAHYHELTTLTYDDGETKRQLTVPKGDVLHQFREDVANKTLPTVSWVVAPENFSDHPSAPWYGAWYISEMLDILTQNPEVWKKTIFILAYDENDGYFDHVPPFLPAHPDHPETGLTSKHIDTRSEFVTQEQESKRKKPGRTGPVGLGFRVPLVVVSPWSRGGYVNSEVFDHTSTLQFLENVLSHKIGKEIREPNISTWRRTVCGDLSSVFRPYNGEAIKLPKSLAKDAFIKGIHKAQFKDVPTNYKRLSEQDIQQCATHPTASPYLPRQEEGIRPSCALPYELYVDGQVVDKQFVLTLSAKTDVFGKQALGAPFQVHQRQNGGVALRSYTVSAGDKLRDSWPIDQPVQLHIQGPNGFYRAFSSDPANPLIQVVCDYERDVRKKLTGNVVVKLKNTDPVRSYTIQLLDNAYQTKKQSVTLEKAGMAGEQQTVLLNLKNSHNWYDFSVKVAGFDTFEQRYAGRVETGKAGYSDPYMGRIRKT
;
A
#
# COMPACT_ATOMS: atom_id res chain seq x y z
N MET A 1 -13.13 -24.50 23.64
CA MET A 1 -14.05 -23.77 22.74
C MET A 1 -14.20 -24.61 21.49
N ASP A 2 -15.42 -24.90 21.05
CA ASP A 2 -15.68 -25.73 19.87
C ASP A 2 -15.39 -24.89 18.60
N SER A 3 -14.12 -24.79 18.21
CA SER A 3 -13.60 -24.08 17.02
C SER A 3 -14.45 -24.27 15.77
N ARG A 4 -15.01 -25.47 15.54
CA ARG A 4 -15.93 -25.74 14.42
C ARG A 4 -17.27 -25.02 14.57
N ARG A 5 -17.90 -25.05 15.75
CA ARG A 5 -19.18 -24.36 15.99
C ARG A 5 -18.98 -22.84 16.07
N ASP A 6 -17.83 -22.35 16.51
CA ASP A 6 -17.51 -20.93 16.57
C ASP A 6 -17.07 -20.39 15.21
N PHE A 7 -16.28 -21.13 14.42
CA PHE A 7 -16.07 -20.85 13.00
C PHE A 7 -17.40 -20.83 12.27
N ILE A 8 -18.28 -21.83 12.47
CA ILE A 8 -19.60 -21.83 11.86
C ILE A 8 -20.47 -20.70 12.40
N LYS A 9 -20.52 -20.42 13.70
CA LYS A 9 -21.35 -19.35 14.25
C LYS A 9 -20.83 -17.99 13.84
N LYS A 10 -19.51 -17.76 13.79
CA LYS A 10 -18.91 -16.48 13.42
C LYS A 10 -18.83 -16.30 11.92
N ALA A 11 -18.46 -17.32 11.15
CA ALA A 11 -18.67 -17.33 9.70
C ALA A 11 -20.17 -17.20 9.39
N ALA A 12 -21.05 -17.83 10.18
CA ALA A 12 -22.48 -17.66 10.03
C ALA A 12 -23.00 -16.31 10.52
N LEU A 13 -22.38 -15.64 11.50
CA LEU A 13 -22.75 -14.31 12.02
C LEU A 13 -22.19 -13.20 11.14
N LEU A 14 -21.00 -13.42 10.56
CA LEU A 14 -20.45 -12.71 9.41
C LEU A 14 -21.22 -13.05 8.11
N SER A 15 -22.03 -14.11 8.11
CA SER A 15 -22.98 -14.46 7.04
C SER A 15 -24.45 -14.12 7.34
N THR A 16 -24.80 -13.83 8.60
CA THR A 16 -26.13 -13.38 8.98
C THR A 16 -26.04 -11.88 8.87
N SER A 17 -26.66 -11.37 7.82
CA SER A 17 -27.01 -9.98 7.66
C SER A 17 -27.97 -9.55 8.78
N LEU A 18 -27.45 -9.40 10.00
CA LEU A 18 -28.12 -8.68 11.08
C LEU A 18 -28.16 -7.21 10.67
N SER A 19 -29.37 -6.77 10.38
CA SER A 19 -29.81 -5.46 9.90
C SER A 19 -29.02 -4.25 10.42
N GLY A 20 -28.52 -3.41 9.53
CA GLY A 20 -28.28 -1.97 9.78
C GLY A 20 -27.30 -1.64 10.90
N ILE A 21 -26.40 -2.56 11.24
CA ILE A 21 -25.49 -2.47 12.37
C ILE A 21 -24.07 -2.86 11.87
N LEU A 22 -23.04 -2.13 12.31
CA LEU A 22 -21.62 -2.45 12.05
C LEU A 22 -21.29 -3.90 12.46
N PRO A 23 -20.29 -4.59 11.87
CA PRO A 23 -19.86 -5.90 12.38
C PRO A 23 -19.60 -5.86 13.89
N GLU A 24 -20.05 -6.88 14.63
CA GLU A 24 -20.02 -6.89 16.11
C GLU A 24 -18.60 -6.70 16.66
N SER A 25 -17.60 -7.32 16.03
CA SER A 25 -16.18 -7.17 16.37
C SER A 25 -15.69 -5.73 16.24
N ILE A 26 -16.11 -5.02 15.17
CA ILE A 26 -15.81 -3.60 14.96
C ILE A 26 -16.53 -2.73 15.99
N GLN A 27 -17.79 -3.01 16.31
CA GLN A 27 -18.52 -2.28 17.34
C GLN A 27 -17.88 -2.41 18.72
N LYS A 28 -17.51 -3.63 19.12
CA LYS A 28 -16.81 -3.90 20.38
C LYS A 28 -15.51 -3.12 20.43
N ALA A 29 -14.68 -3.25 19.41
CA ALA A 29 -13.41 -2.52 19.27
C ALA A 29 -13.60 -1.00 19.36
N PHE A 30 -14.64 -0.47 18.69
CA PHE A 30 -14.93 0.96 18.69
C PHE A 30 -15.44 1.47 20.04
N SER A 31 -16.24 0.66 20.75
CA SER A 31 -16.94 1.05 21.99
C SER A 31 -16.05 1.09 23.24
N ILE A 32 -14.88 0.46 23.20
CA ILE A 32 -13.94 0.45 24.33
C ILE A 32 -13.04 1.69 24.24
N ASP A 33 -13.21 2.60 25.19
CA ASP A 33 -12.41 3.82 25.30
C ASP A 33 -11.06 3.56 26.00
N PRO A 34 -9.98 4.26 25.58
CA PRO A 34 -8.76 4.34 26.37
C PRO A 34 -8.97 5.30 27.54
N GLN A 35 -8.01 5.40 28.46
CA GLN A 35 -8.11 6.35 29.57
C GLN A 35 -8.06 7.80 29.02
N PRO A 36 -8.95 8.72 29.45
CA PRO A 36 -8.86 10.13 29.08
C PRO A 36 -7.49 10.73 29.44
N GLY A 37 -6.93 11.52 28.53
CA GLY A 37 -5.59 12.10 28.62
C GLY A 37 -4.48 11.25 27.97
N THR A 38 -4.78 10.04 27.51
CA THR A 38 -3.80 9.16 26.85
C THR A 38 -3.67 9.43 25.35
N SER A 39 -2.56 8.97 24.79
CA SER A 39 -2.23 8.96 23.36
C SER A 39 -1.71 7.59 22.92
N TYR A 40 -1.42 7.42 21.64
CA TYR A 40 -0.84 6.19 21.10
C TYR A 40 0.50 5.79 21.76
N LEU A 41 1.20 6.74 22.39
CA LEU A 41 2.43 6.47 23.15
C LEU A 41 2.19 5.69 24.44
N ASP A 42 0.95 5.66 24.93
CA ASP A 42 0.53 4.86 26.09
C ASP A 42 0.18 3.40 25.71
N ALA A 43 0.39 3.02 24.45
CA ALA A 43 0.13 1.65 23.98
C ALA A 43 1.06 0.64 24.67
N GLU A 44 0.45 -0.46 25.13
CA GLU A 44 1.19 -1.60 25.66
C GLU A 44 1.53 -2.62 24.57
N HIS A 45 0.70 -2.70 23.52
CA HIS A 45 0.80 -3.69 22.47
C HIS A 45 0.63 -3.07 21.08
N VAL A 46 1.49 -3.47 20.14
CA VAL A 46 1.34 -3.24 18.70
C VAL A 46 1.18 -4.61 18.03
N VAL A 47 0.01 -4.85 17.43
CA VAL A 47 -0.33 -6.07 16.71
C VAL A 47 -0.38 -5.74 15.22
N ILE A 48 0.30 -6.52 14.39
CA ILE A 48 0.43 -6.24 12.96
C ILE A 48 0.04 -7.46 12.15
N LEU A 49 -0.91 -7.29 11.24
CA LEU A 49 -1.32 -8.28 10.24
C LEU A 49 -1.04 -7.69 8.86
N MET A 50 -0.22 -8.39 8.08
CA MET A 50 0.01 -8.08 6.65
C MET A 50 -0.66 -9.15 5.79
N GLN A 51 -1.73 -8.74 5.10
CA GLN A 51 -2.45 -9.50 4.10
C GLN A 51 -1.76 -9.43 2.73
N GLU A 52 -2.31 -10.13 1.76
CA GLU A 52 -1.91 -10.32 0.37
C GLU A 52 -3.10 -10.08 -0.57
N ASN A 53 -2.87 -9.97 -1.86
CA ASN A 53 -2.20 -8.78 -2.36
C ASN A 53 -3.29 -7.99 -3.10
N ARG A 54 -3.40 -6.70 -2.80
CA ARG A 54 -4.52 -5.86 -3.25
C ARG A 54 -4.05 -4.44 -3.44
N SER A 55 -4.39 -3.82 -4.58
CA SER A 55 -4.15 -2.39 -4.77
C SER A 55 -5.16 -1.57 -3.96
N PHE A 56 -4.79 -0.34 -3.61
CA PHE A 56 -5.69 0.54 -2.88
C PHE A 56 -6.98 0.83 -3.66
N ASP A 57 -6.89 1.20 -4.94
CA ASP A 57 -8.09 1.46 -5.76
C ASP A 57 -8.97 0.22 -5.95
N HIS A 58 -8.37 -0.97 -6.03
CA HIS A 58 -9.11 -2.23 -6.14
C HIS A 58 -9.98 -2.50 -4.91
N THR A 59 -9.51 -2.12 -3.71
CA THR A 59 -10.23 -2.34 -2.45
C THR A 59 -11.07 -1.12 -2.05
N TYR A 60 -10.46 0.05 -1.97
CA TYR A 60 -11.03 1.27 -1.37
C TYR A 60 -11.21 2.42 -2.37
N GLY A 61 -10.94 2.24 -3.67
CA GLY A 61 -11.04 3.33 -4.66
C GLY A 61 -12.44 3.96 -4.76
N THR A 62 -13.50 3.24 -4.35
CA THR A 62 -14.87 3.77 -4.30
C THR A 62 -15.30 4.31 -2.94
N LEU A 63 -14.47 4.22 -1.90
CA LEU A 63 -14.81 4.67 -0.55
C LEU A 63 -14.89 6.21 -0.47
N GLN A 64 -15.87 6.78 0.22
CA GLN A 64 -16.05 8.25 0.27
C GLN A 64 -14.84 8.99 0.87
N GLY A 65 -14.40 10.09 0.28
CA GLY A 65 -13.36 10.96 0.86
C GLY A 65 -11.91 10.42 0.86
N VAL A 66 -11.62 9.26 0.27
CA VAL A 66 -10.25 8.88 -0.08
C VAL A 66 -9.89 9.40 -1.47
N ARG A 67 -8.59 9.50 -1.77
CA ARG A 67 -8.08 9.66 -3.14
C ARG A 67 -8.28 8.38 -3.92
N GLY A 68 -9.48 8.23 -4.47
CA GLY A 68 -9.89 7.12 -5.33
C GLY A 68 -10.32 7.63 -6.70
N PHE A 69 -11.39 7.05 -7.24
CA PHE A 69 -11.84 7.34 -8.61
C PHE A 69 -12.38 8.76 -8.87
N ASN A 70 -12.61 9.56 -7.81
CA ASN A 70 -12.95 10.98 -7.91
C ASN A 70 -11.73 11.91 -7.68
N ASP A 71 -10.47 11.43 -7.65
CA ASP A 71 -9.33 12.35 -7.46
C ASP A 71 -9.25 13.38 -8.61
N PRO A 72 -9.43 14.68 -8.34
CA PRO A 72 -9.49 15.69 -9.39
C PRO A 72 -8.14 16.03 -10.01
N ARG A 73 -7.05 15.54 -9.44
CA ARG A 73 -5.67 15.82 -9.87
C ARG A 73 -4.95 14.54 -10.34
N ALA A 74 -5.71 13.50 -10.69
CA ALA A 74 -5.18 12.33 -11.37
C ALA A 74 -4.46 12.72 -12.68
N ILE A 75 -3.38 12.02 -13.00
CA ILE A 75 -2.55 12.33 -14.17
C ILE A 75 -3.31 12.10 -15.49
N ASP A 76 -2.81 12.76 -16.54
CA ASP A 76 -3.10 12.34 -17.90
C ASP A 76 -1.92 11.52 -18.42
N LEU A 77 -2.22 10.47 -19.17
CA LEU A 77 -1.26 9.59 -19.83
C LEU A 77 -0.64 10.28 -21.06
N PRO A 78 0.42 9.70 -21.66
CA PRO A 78 1.04 10.26 -22.87
C PRO A 78 0.07 10.45 -24.06
N ASN A 79 -0.96 9.62 -24.17
CA ASN A 79 -2.02 9.75 -25.17
C ASN A 79 -3.08 10.81 -24.83
N LYS A 80 -2.88 11.60 -23.76
CA LYS A 80 -3.78 12.62 -23.20
C LYS A 80 -5.06 12.08 -22.57
N HIS A 81 -5.24 10.76 -22.49
CA HIS A 81 -6.34 10.20 -21.73
C HIS A 81 -6.09 10.37 -20.22
N LYS A 82 -7.17 10.37 -19.43
CA LYS A 82 -7.04 10.23 -17.97
C LYS A 82 -6.44 8.88 -17.63
N VAL A 83 -5.68 8.80 -16.54
CA VAL A 83 -4.99 7.59 -16.07
C VAL A 83 -5.89 6.34 -15.98
N TRP A 84 -7.19 6.50 -15.70
CA TRP A 84 -8.14 5.37 -15.65
C TRP A 84 -8.38 4.71 -17.01
N LEU A 85 -8.15 5.41 -18.12
CA LEU A 85 -8.39 4.91 -19.47
C LEU A 85 -7.10 4.32 -20.05
N GLN A 86 -6.86 3.04 -19.77
CA GLN A 86 -5.66 2.34 -20.21
C GLN A 86 -5.85 1.77 -21.62
N THR A 87 -4.83 1.89 -22.47
CA THR A 87 -4.83 1.42 -23.86
C THR A 87 -3.79 0.32 -24.04
N ASN A 88 -4.20 -0.83 -24.56
CA ASN A 88 -3.28 -1.95 -24.82
C ASN A 88 -2.48 -1.78 -26.11
N ALA A 89 -1.52 -2.68 -26.37
CA ALA A 89 -0.65 -2.60 -27.54
C ALA A 89 -1.36 -2.69 -28.90
N VAL A 90 -2.59 -3.23 -28.96
CA VAL A 90 -3.40 -3.31 -30.18
C VAL A 90 -4.39 -2.14 -30.34
N GLY A 91 -4.33 -1.15 -29.43
CA GLY A 91 -5.10 0.09 -29.52
C GLY A 91 -6.48 0.05 -28.88
N GLU A 92 -6.81 -1.00 -28.11
CA GLU A 92 -8.08 -1.08 -27.39
C GLU A 92 -7.97 -0.39 -26.03
N THR A 93 -8.98 0.42 -25.70
CA THR A 93 -9.02 1.20 -24.46
C THR A 93 -10.13 0.70 -23.54
N TYR A 94 -9.82 0.57 -22.25
CA TYR A 94 -10.72 0.11 -21.21
C TYR A 94 -10.66 1.06 -20.00
N ALA A 95 -11.76 1.14 -19.26
CA ALA A 95 -11.87 1.83 -17.98
C ALA A 95 -12.01 0.82 -16.82
N PRO A 96 -11.80 1.23 -15.56
CA PRO A 96 -12.01 0.34 -14.43
C PRO A 96 -13.47 -0.07 -14.31
N PHE A 97 -13.68 -1.34 -13.96
CA PHE A 97 -15.02 -1.95 -13.88
C PHE A 97 -15.16 -2.78 -12.62
N ARG A 98 -16.39 -2.85 -12.09
CA ARG A 98 -16.66 -3.56 -10.85
C ARG A 98 -16.56 -5.07 -11.06
N LEU A 99 -15.75 -5.75 -10.27
CA LEU A 99 -15.70 -7.20 -10.14
C LEU A 99 -16.79 -7.64 -9.16
N ASN A 100 -18.05 -7.62 -9.60
CA ASN A 100 -19.19 -7.95 -8.72
C ASN A 100 -19.04 -9.37 -8.18
N MET A 101 -18.67 -9.51 -6.90
CA MET A 101 -18.40 -10.81 -6.28
C MET A 101 -19.68 -11.60 -6.00
N HIS A 102 -20.82 -10.92 -5.98
CA HIS A 102 -22.10 -11.57 -5.78
C HIS A 102 -22.53 -12.26 -7.06
N ASP A 103 -22.29 -11.68 -8.24
CA ASP A 103 -22.84 -12.15 -9.52
C ASP A 103 -21.85 -12.84 -10.45
N THR A 104 -20.56 -12.84 -10.11
CA THR A 104 -19.51 -13.40 -10.97
C THR A 104 -18.52 -14.22 -10.17
N LYS A 105 -17.79 -15.13 -10.82
CA LYS A 105 -16.69 -15.86 -10.19
C LYS A 105 -15.39 -15.05 -10.07
N ALA A 106 -15.44 -13.71 -10.07
CA ALA A 106 -14.25 -12.86 -10.11
C ALA A 106 -13.20 -13.17 -9.05
N THR A 107 -13.62 -13.50 -7.82
CA THR A 107 -12.70 -13.85 -6.72
C THR A 107 -12.05 -15.24 -6.86
N TRP A 108 -12.40 -15.99 -7.89
CA TRP A 108 -11.90 -17.35 -8.19
C TRP A 108 -11.12 -17.38 -9.52
N MET A 109 -10.70 -16.21 -10.02
CA MET A 109 -9.99 -16.07 -11.29
C MET A 109 -8.46 -15.98 -11.13
N SER A 110 -7.92 -16.31 -9.94
CA SER A 110 -6.49 -16.31 -9.61
C SER A 110 -5.83 -14.92 -9.67
N SER A 111 -4.58 -14.88 -9.23
CA SER A 111 -3.67 -13.74 -9.32
C SER A 111 -3.40 -13.24 -10.74
N LEU A 112 -3.02 -11.97 -10.83
CA LEU A 112 -2.45 -11.36 -12.03
C LEU A 112 -0.90 -11.30 -11.93
N PRO A 113 -0.16 -10.97 -13.00
CA PRO A 113 1.29 -10.89 -12.92
C PRO A 113 1.79 -9.75 -12.01
N HIS A 114 2.59 -10.06 -10.98
CA HIS A 114 3.12 -9.07 -10.03
C HIS A 114 4.63 -9.19 -9.76
N SER A 115 5.39 -9.84 -10.66
CA SER A 115 6.86 -9.85 -10.57
C SER A 115 7.47 -8.45 -10.76
N TRP A 116 8.75 -8.32 -10.40
CA TRP A 116 9.59 -7.15 -10.69
C TRP A 116 9.44 -6.68 -12.14
N GLU A 117 9.57 -7.58 -13.10
CA GLU A 117 9.47 -7.26 -14.53
C GLU A 117 8.09 -6.70 -14.88
N ASN A 118 7.01 -7.33 -14.42
CA ASN A 118 5.66 -6.91 -14.76
C ASN A 118 5.26 -5.60 -14.07
N GLN A 119 5.76 -5.33 -12.87
CA GLN A 119 5.51 -4.07 -12.17
C GLN A 119 6.28 -2.90 -12.80
N VAL A 120 7.57 -3.09 -13.11
CA VAL A 120 8.37 -2.09 -13.83
C VAL A 120 7.79 -1.81 -15.22
N ASP A 121 7.36 -2.85 -15.93
CA ASP A 121 6.75 -2.71 -17.26
C ASP A 121 5.41 -1.97 -17.19
N ALA A 122 4.57 -2.19 -16.16
CA ALA A 122 3.32 -1.45 -15.97
C ALA A 122 3.56 0.05 -15.68
N LEU A 123 4.59 0.36 -14.88
CA LEU A 123 5.00 1.73 -14.58
C LEU A 123 5.57 2.45 -15.81
N ASN A 124 6.26 1.73 -16.70
CA ASN A 124 6.79 2.22 -17.99
C ASN A 124 7.57 3.54 -17.87
N GLY A 125 8.55 3.58 -16.95
CA GLY A 125 9.37 4.78 -16.71
C GLY A 125 8.57 5.98 -16.17
N GLY A 126 7.48 5.72 -15.45
CA GLY A 126 6.60 6.74 -14.87
C GLY A 126 5.48 7.21 -15.79
N LYS A 127 5.37 6.67 -17.01
CA LYS A 127 4.24 6.96 -17.93
C LYS A 127 2.93 6.33 -17.46
N HIS A 128 3.03 5.24 -16.70
CA HIS A 128 1.89 4.58 -16.04
C HIS A 128 0.76 4.15 -16.99
N ASP A 129 1.13 3.70 -18.19
CA ASP A 129 0.24 3.48 -19.36
C ASP A 129 0.30 2.07 -19.96
N LYS A 130 0.89 1.09 -19.24
CA LYS A 130 1.11 -0.28 -19.75
C LYS A 130 0.48 -1.40 -18.93
N TRP A 131 -0.49 -1.05 -18.09
CA TRP A 131 -1.15 -1.99 -17.18
C TRP A 131 -1.78 -3.18 -17.90
N LEU A 132 -2.57 -2.94 -18.95
CA LEU A 132 -3.30 -4.01 -19.67
C LEU A 132 -2.38 -5.08 -20.27
N ASP A 133 -1.20 -4.67 -20.75
CA ASP A 133 -0.24 -5.58 -21.37
C ASP A 133 0.65 -6.27 -20.32
N ALA A 134 1.15 -5.50 -19.35
CA ALA A 134 2.09 -5.99 -18.34
C ALA A 134 1.42 -6.88 -17.28
N LYS A 135 0.11 -6.69 -17.04
CA LYS A 135 -0.69 -7.37 -16.00
C LYS A 135 -1.74 -8.32 -16.58
N LYS A 136 -1.48 -8.81 -17.80
CA LYS A 136 -2.34 -9.76 -18.49
C LYS A 136 -2.43 -11.09 -17.74
N SER A 137 -3.62 -11.64 -17.55
CA SER A 137 -3.78 -12.94 -16.89
C SER A 137 -2.99 -14.05 -17.60
N GLY A 138 -2.36 -14.92 -16.81
CA GLY A 138 -1.67 -16.12 -17.29
C GLY A 138 -2.63 -17.22 -17.75
N ASN A 139 -3.91 -17.17 -17.36
CA ASN A 139 -4.90 -18.13 -17.81
C ASN A 139 -5.43 -17.75 -19.20
N LYS A 140 -5.30 -18.67 -20.16
CA LYS A 140 -5.67 -18.46 -21.57
C LYS A 140 -7.15 -18.10 -21.77
N GLU A 141 -8.06 -18.57 -20.91
CA GLU A 141 -9.50 -18.34 -21.05
C GLU A 141 -9.88 -16.87 -20.85
N TYR A 142 -9.22 -16.19 -19.92
CA TYR A 142 -9.50 -14.79 -19.56
C TYR A 142 -8.29 -13.87 -19.79
N ALA A 143 -7.29 -14.32 -20.56
CA ALA A 143 -6.09 -13.54 -20.86
C ALA A 143 -6.42 -12.20 -21.56
N GLN A 144 -7.50 -12.13 -22.35
CA GLN A 144 -7.89 -10.90 -23.06
C GLN A 144 -8.82 -9.99 -22.24
N MET A 145 -9.23 -10.42 -21.04
CA MET A 145 -10.05 -9.59 -20.16
C MET A 145 -9.17 -8.53 -19.49
N PRO A 146 -9.63 -7.29 -19.33
CA PRO A 146 -8.85 -6.22 -18.70
C PRO A 146 -8.84 -6.33 -17.16
N LEU A 147 -8.65 -7.54 -16.61
CA LEU A 147 -8.83 -7.85 -15.17
C LEU A 147 -8.02 -6.96 -14.22
N THR A 148 -6.86 -6.47 -14.66
CA THR A 148 -6.07 -5.49 -13.90
C THR A 148 -6.87 -4.25 -13.53
N LEU A 149 -7.84 -3.82 -14.36
CA LEU A 149 -8.70 -2.67 -14.09
C LEU A 149 -9.93 -3.02 -13.22
N GLY A 150 -10.02 -4.25 -12.71
CA GLY A 150 -11.11 -4.68 -11.85
C GLY A 150 -11.03 -4.04 -10.46
N TYR A 151 -12.16 -3.63 -9.89
CA TYR A 151 -12.25 -3.13 -8.51
C TYR A 151 -13.48 -3.68 -7.78
N TYR A 152 -13.45 -3.64 -6.46
CA TYR A 152 -14.57 -3.94 -5.57
C TYR A 152 -15.14 -2.66 -4.94
N ASN A 153 -16.42 -2.69 -4.57
CA ASN A 153 -17.05 -1.60 -3.81
C ASN A 153 -17.54 -2.08 -2.44
N ARG A 154 -18.24 -1.20 -1.69
CA ARG A 154 -18.79 -1.52 -0.37
C ARG A 154 -19.71 -2.74 -0.34
N GLU A 155 -20.50 -2.96 -1.39
CA GLU A 155 -21.39 -4.12 -1.47
C GLU A 155 -20.59 -5.42 -1.58
N ASP A 156 -19.43 -5.35 -2.23
CA ASP A 156 -18.50 -6.47 -2.34
C ASP A 156 -17.70 -6.62 -1.03
N LEU A 157 -17.13 -5.55 -0.46
CA LEU A 157 -16.21 -5.61 0.70
C LEU A 157 -16.75 -4.89 1.96
N PRO A 158 -17.92 -5.27 2.51
CA PRO A 158 -18.60 -4.49 3.54
C PRO A 158 -17.82 -4.42 4.86
N PHE A 159 -17.11 -5.48 5.25
CA PHE A 159 -16.31 -5.50 6.49
C PHE A 159 -15.15 -4.49 6.45
N TYR A 160 -14.41 -4.46 5.35
CA TYR A 160 -13.28 -3.56 5.13
C TYR A 160 -13.74 -2.09 5.11
N TYR A 161 -14.83 -1.79 4.40
CA TYR A 161 -15.40 -0.43 4.37
C TYR A 161 -15.90 -0.01 5.77
N ALA A 162 -16.54 -0.91 6.52
CA ALA A 162 -16.95 -0.66 7.90
C ALA A 162 -15.75 -0.39 8.83
N LEU A 163 -14.63 -1.10 8.63
CA LEU A 163 -13.41 -0.89 9.39
C LEU A 163 -12.83 0.50 9.11
N ALA A 164 -12.79 0.90 7.84
CA ALA A 164 -12.33 2.22 7.42
C ALA A 164 -13.29 3.37 7.83
N ASP A 165 -14.59 3.11 7.97
CA ASP A 165 -15.56 4.07 8.51
C ASP A 165 -15.42 4.25 10.04
N ALA A 166 -14.97 3.20 10.74
CA ALA A 166 -14.81 3.22 12.19
C ALA A 166 -13.44 3.78 12.62
N PHE A 167 -12.39 3.49 11.88
CA PHE A 167 -11.00 3.80 12.23
C PHE A 167 -10.31 4.63 11.15
N THR A 168 -8.97 4.69 11.14
CA THR A 168 -8.22 5.52 10.19
C THR A 168 -7.68 4.67 9.05
N VAL A 169 -8.00 5.04 7.81
CA VAL A 169 -7.43 4.45 6.59
C VAL A 169 -6.41 5.41 5.99
N CYS A 170 -5.31 4.86 5.48
CA CYS A 170 -4.25 5.63 4.85
C CYS A 170 -4.33 5.48 3.33
N ASP A 171 -4.60 6.57 2.61
CA ASP A 171 -4.82 6.56 1.15
C ASP A 171 -3.58 6.93 0.33
N GLN A 172 -2.44 7.15 0.98
CA GLN A 172 -1.12 7.29 0.37
C GLN A 172 -0.11 6.28 0.93
N ASN A 173 -0.57 5.06 1.22
CA ASN A 173 0.30 3.95 1.57
C ASN A 173 0.69 3.15 0.31
N PHE A 174 1.98 2.95 0.09
CA PHE A 174 2.56 2.26 -1.06
C PHE A 174 3.26 0.98 -0.63
N CYS A 175 3.27 -0.07 -1.46
CA CYS A 175 4.23 -1.13 -1.21
C CYS A 175 5.66 -0.57 -1.36
N SER A 176 6.62 -1.09 -0.58
CA SER A 176 7.98 -0.51 -0.58
C SER A 176 8.71 -0.68 -1.90
N SER A 177 8.37 -1.69 -2.70
CA SER A 177 9.04 -2.05 -3.95
C SER A 177 8.06 -2.47 -5.04
N LEU A 178 8.40 -2.17 -6.29
CA LEU A 178 7.72 -2.61 -7.52
C LEU A 178 7.96 -4.11 -7.79
N THR A 179 7.62 -4.99 -6.85
CA THR A 179 7.83 -6.43 -6.98
C THR A 179 6.86 -7.24 -6.09
N GLY A 180 6.98 -8.56 -6.10
CA GLY A 180 6.11 -9.48 -5.37
C GLY A 180 6.31 -9.47 -3.85
N THR A 181 5.69 -10.46 -3.22
CA THR A 181 5.57 -10.69 -1.78
C THR A 181 6.89 -10.60 -1.01
N THR A 182 7.84 -11.49 -1.30
CA THR A 182 9.01 -11.68 -0.42
C THR A 182 9.84 -10.41 -0.30
N PRO A 183 10.22 -9.70 -1.39
CA PRO A 183 11.00 -8.48 -1.25
C PRO A 183 10.27 -7.35 -0.52
N ASN A 184 8.95 -7.22 -0.71
CA ASN A 184 8.15 -6.24 0.03
C ASN A 184 8.11 -6.58 1.53
N ARG A 185 7.96 -7.86 1.87
CA ARG A 185 8.07 -8.33 3.25
C ARG A 185 9.49 -8.15 3.81
N LEU A 186 10.57 -8.27 3.03
CA LEU A 186 11.93 -7.93 3.50
C LEU A 186 12.05 -6.47 3.96
N PHE A 187 11.44 -5.52 3.26
CA PHE A 187 11.33 -4.13 3.73
C PHE A 187 10.54 -4.03 5.04
N PHE A 188 9.40 -4.73 5.12
CA PHE A 188 8.56 -4.75 6.32
C PHE A 188 9.29 -5.28 7.56
N TRP A 189 10.15 -6.30 7.40
CA TRP A 189 10.85 -6.95 8.52
C TRP A 189 12.22 -6.33 8.83
N THR A 190 12.86 -5.70 7.84
CA THR A 190 14.28 -5.33 7.94
C THR A 190 14.63 -3.95 7.39
N GLY A 191 13.68 -3.20 6.81
CA GLY A 191 13.91 -1.87 6.25
C GLY A 191 14.65 -1.84 4.90
N THR A 192 15.06 -3.00 4.36
CA THR A 192 15.81 -3.12 3.11
C THR A 192 15.54 -4.48 2.44
N LEU A 193 15.86 -4.61 1.15
CA LEU A 193 15.87 -5.87 0.41
C LEU A 193 17.28 -6.33 0.02
N ARG A 194 18.32 -5.71 0.57
CA ARG A 194 19.72 -6.03 0.28
C ARG A 194 20.56 -5.98 1.55
N ASP A 195 21.62 -6.76 1.58
CA ASP A 195 22.53 -6.79 2.73
C ASP A 195 23.23 -5.43 2.91
N PRO A 196 22.94 -4.69 4.00
CA PRO A 196 23.51 -3.37 4.23
C PRO A 196 25.01 -3.41 4.58
N ARG A 197 25.56 -4.60 4.89
CA ARG A 197 26.97 -4.78 5.27
C ARG A 197 27.89 -4.88 4.05
N ASP A 198 27.34 -5.18 2.88
CA ASP A 198 28.09 -5.30 1.62
C ASP A 198 27.64 -4.21 0.63
N PRO A 199 28.51 -3.23 0.31
CA PRO A 199 28.18 -2.20 -0.68
C PRO A 199 27.96 -2.75 -2.10
N LYS A 200 28.36 -3.99 -2.38
CA LYS A 200 28.15 -4.70 -3.65
C LYS A 200 26.91 -5.60 -3.64
N ALA A 201 26.17 -5.66 -2.53
CA ALA A 201 24.98 -6.48 -2.42
C ALA A 201 23.96 -6.12 -3.51
N ILE A 202 23.54 -7.15 -4.26
CA ILE A 202 22.49 -7.00 -5.26
C ILE A 202 21.13 -6.90 -4.57
N ALA A 203 20.21 -6.17 -5.17
CA ALA A 203 18.84 -6.08 -4.69
C ALA A 203 18.11 -7.43 -4.81
N ASN A 204 17.52 -7.96 -3.73
CA ASN A 204 16.67 -9.15 -3.81
C ASN A 204 15.25 -8.74 -4.28
N VAL A 205 15.09 -8.51 -5.59
CA VAL A 205 13.82 -8.05 -6.19
C VAL A 205 12.95 -9.17 -6.75
N ARG A 206 13.29 -10.44 -6.54
CA ARG A 206 12.44 -11.57 -6.94
C ARG A 206 12.23 -12.49 -5.74
N ASN A 207 11.05 -13.11 -5.64
CA ASN A 207 10.70 -13.95 -4.49
C ASN A 207 11.75 -15.05 -4.28
N GLU A 208 12.22 -15.70 -5.35
CA GLU A 208 13.23 -16.76 -5.29
C GLU A 208 14.64 -16.28 -4.90
N ASN A 209 14.88 -14.98 -4.74
CA ASN A 209 16.16 -14.45 -4.26
C ASN A 209 16.37 -14.75 -2.77
N VAL A 210 15.29 -14.87 -2.00
CA VAL A 210 15.32 -15.23 -0.58
C VAL A 210 14.20 -16.24 -0.32
N ASP A 211 14.53 -17.52 -0.29
CA ASP A 211 13.53 -18.61 -0.29
C ASP A 211 14.13 -19.88 0.34
N TYR A 212 13.41 -21.02 0.30
CA TYR A 212 13.80 -22.33 0.86
C TYR A 212 15.28 -22.73 0.68
N GLY A 213 15.89 -22.38 -0.46
CA GLY A 213 17.27 -22.71 -0.82
C GLY A 213 18.24 -21.53 -0.84
N SER A 214 17.79 -20.33 -0.48
CA SER A 214 18.52 -19.07 -0.61
C SER A 214 18.35 -18.25 0.67
N GLU A 215 19.18 -18.53 1.67
CA GLU A 215 19.13 -17.82 2.96
C GLU A 215 19.95 -16.53 2.97
N VAL A 216 19.57 -15.63 3.87
CA VAL A 216 20.24 -14.36 4.16
C VAL A 216 20.54 -14.22 5.66
N SER A 217 21.26 -13.17 6.06
CA SER A 217 21.76 -13.06 7.45
C SER A 217 22.02 -11.63 7.96
N TRP A 218 21.46 -10.60 7.32
CA TRP A 218 21.54 -9.25 7.88
C TRP A 218 20.55 -9.09 9.04
N THR A 219 20.77 -8.06 9.87
CA THR A 219 19.99 -7.84 11.09
C THR A 219 18.55 -7.47 10.76
N THR A 220 17.63 -8.18 11.41
CA THR A 220 16.18 -8.00 11.30
C THR A 220 15.63 -7.13 12.45
N PHE A 221 14.43 -6.56 12.29
CA PHE A 221 13.83 -5.78 13.38
C PHE A 221 13.55 -6.61 14.66
N PRO A 222 13.06 -7.86 14.59
CA PRO A 222 12.86 -8.68 15.80
C PRO A 222 14.15 -8.95 16.59
N GLU A 223 15.31 -9.07 15.93
CA GLU A 223 16.60 -9.15 16.64
C GLU A 223 16.88 -7.90 17.48
N ARG A 224 16.51 -6.71 16.98
CA ARG A 224 16.64 -5.46 17.74
C ARG A 224 15.71 -5.44 18.95
N LEU A 225 14.52 -6.02 18.83
CA LEU A 225 13.62 -6.19 19.97
C LEU A 225 14.22 -7.13 21.02
N GLU A 226 14.77 -8.26 20.58
CA GLU A 226 15.45 -9.23 21.46
C GLU A 226 16.61 -8.57 22.23
N GLU A 227 17.46 -7.83 21.53
CA GLU A 227 18.65 -7.16 22.08
C GLU A 227 18.30 -6.02 23.05
N ASN A 228 17.10 -5.48 22.98
CA ASN A 228 16.60 -4.45 23.90
C ASN A 228 15.65 -5.00 24.96
N GLY A 229 15.50 -6.32 25.08
CA GLY A 229 14.64 -6.96 26.07
C GLY A 229 13.14 -6.65 25.89
N ILE A 230 12.73 -6.28 24.67
CA ILE A 230 11.32 -6.00 24.35
C ILE A 230 10.64 -7.33 24.00
N SER A 231 9.48 -7.59 24.59
CA SER A 231 8.73 -8.81 24.30
C SER A 231 8.14 -8.77 22.89
N TRP A 232 8.41 -9.82 22.10
CA TRP A 232 7.89 -9.96 20.75
C TRP A 232 7.60 -11.42 20.39
N LYS A 233 6.67 -11.65 19.45
CA LYS A 233 6.41 -12.96 18.81
C LYS A 233 5.87 -12.78 17.38
N ILE A 234 6.06 -13.81 16.56
CA ILE A 234 5.40 -13.97 15.26
C ILE A 234 4.48 -15.19 15.38
N TYR A 235 3.17 -14.95 15.25
CA TYR A 235 2.13 -15.97 15.32
C TYR A 235 1.75 -16.44 13.92
N GLN A 236 1.73 -17.76 13.72
CA GLN A 236 1.31 -18.41 12.48
C GLN A 236 0.73 -19.79 12.80
N ASN A 237 -0.02 -20.40 11.87
CA ASN A 237 -0.54 -21.74 12.14
C ASN A 237 0.56 -22.81 12.06
N GLU A 238 1.40 -22.73 11.03
CA GLU A 238 2.57 -23.59 10.82
C GLU A 238 3.64 -22.84 9.99
N ILE A 239 4.85 -23.37 9.84
CA ILE A 239 5.93 -22.83 8.99
C ILE A 239 5.80 -23.28 7.52
N SER A 240 6.55 -22.64 6.61
CA SER A 240 6.54 -22.95 5.17
C SER A 240 7.30 -24.22 4.81
N LEU A 241 8.30 -24.63 5.61
CA LEU A 241 8.97 -25.92 5.39
C LEU A 241 7.95 -27.09 5.44
N PRO A 242 8.19 -28.19 4.73
CA PRO A 242 7.31 -29.36 4.75
C PRO A 242 7.09 -29.90 6.17
N THR A 243 5.84 -29.87 6.64
CA THR A 243 5.43 -30.33 7.98
C THR A 243 4.46 -31.50 7.95
N GLY A 244 4.21 -32.08 6.76
CA GLY A 244 3.22 -33.13 6.52
C GLY A 244 1.87 -32.61 6.03
N LEU A 245 1.69 -31.30 5.93
CA LEU A 245 0.56 -30.68 5.22
C LEU A 245 0.75 -30.83 3.69
N ALA A 246 -0.33 -31.12 2.99
CA ALA A 246 -0.34 -31.27 1.53
C ALA A 246 -1.74 -31.01 0.96
N GLY A 247 -1.83 -30.68 -0.34
CA GLY A 247 -3.10 -30.39 -1.02
C GLY A 247 -3.83 -29.20 -0.39
N GLU A 248 -5.15 -29.31 -0.21
CA GLU A 248 -5.95 -28.22 0.41
C GLU A 248 -5.50 -27.86 1.82
N ALA A 249 -4.89 -28.78 2.58
CA ALA A 249 -4.40 -28.51 3.93
C ALA A 249 -3.31 -27.44 3.95
N ASP A 250 -2.51 -27.36 2.89
CA ASP A 250 -1.42 -26.39 2.81
C ASP A 250 -1.97 -24.96 2.80
N GLY A 251 -2.89 -24.63 1.89
CA GLY A 251 -3.49 -23.29 1.83
C GLY A 251 -4.34 -22.89 3.05
N TRP A 252 -4.85 -23.86 3.82
CA TRP A 252 -5.62 -23.58 5.04
C TRP A 252 -4.79 -23.47 6.32
N LEU A 253 -3.65 -24.17 6.39
CA LEU A 253 -2.95 -24.44 7.66
C LEU A 253 -1.44 -24.12 7.61
N SER A 254 -0.83 -24.04 6.45
CA SER A 254 0.60 -23.74 6.30
C SER A 254 0.87 -22.24 6.28
N ASN A 255 2.14 -21.87 6.37
CA ASN A 255 2.58 -20.52 6.04
C ASN A 255 2.85 -20.44 4.54
N PHE A 256 2.15 -19.53 3.87
CA PHE A 256 2.22 -19.29 2.42
C PHE A 256 3.48 -18.50 2.00
N THR A 257 4.62 -18.75 2.67
CA THR A 257 5.89 -18.01 2.53
C THR A 257 5.82 -16.53 2.94
N ASP A 258 4.76 -16.16 3.66
CA ASP A 258 4.47 -14.81 4.14
C ASP A 258 5.30 -14.40 5.37
N ASN A 259 6.08 -15.34 5.93
CA ASN A 259 7.09 -15.07 6.96
C ASN A 259 8.51 -15.29 6.41
N PRO A 260 9.12 -14.30 5.72
CA PRO A 260 10.48 -14.47 5.18
C PRO A 260 11.55 -14.60 6.27
N ILE A 261 11.23 -14.41 7.55
CA ILE A 261 12.14 -14.68 8.67
C ILE A 261 12.58 -16.16 8.68
N GLU A 262 11.80 -17.07 8.10
CA GLU A 262 12.20 -18.47 7.88
C GLU A 262 13.53 -18.58 7.12
N TRP A 263 13.84 -17.63 6.24
CA TRP A 263 15.02 -17.63 5.38
C TRP A 263 16.17 -16.77 5.90
N PHE A 264 16.07 -16.30 7.15
CA PHE A 264 17.18 -15.67 7.87
C PHE A 264 17.90 -16.73 8.71
N SER A 265 19.12 -17.08 8.31
CA SER A 265 19.90 -18.20 8.88
C SER A 265 20.02 -18.18 10.40
N GLN A 266 20.04 -17.00 11.04
CA GLN A 266 20.11 -16.85 12.50
C GLN A 266 18.85 -17.33 13.24
N TYR A 267 17.72 -17.55 12.55
CA TYR A 267 16.48 -18.09 13.13
C TYR A 267 16.41 -19.61 13.06
N GLN A 268 17.24 -20.24 12.23
CA GLN A 268 17.43 -21.69 12.19
C GLN A 268 16.11 -22.49 12.04
N VAL A 269 15.27 -22.10 11.07
CA VAL A 269 13.91 -22.66 10.86
C VAL A 269 13.87 -24.19 10.80
N ARG A 270 14.93 -24.84 10.29
CA ARG A 270 15.02 -26.31 10.18
C ARG A 270 15.04 -27.06 11.53
N TYR A 271 15.25 -26.38 12.66
CA TYR A 271 15.03 -27.01 13.98
C TYR A 271 13.55 -27.10 14.38
N HIS A 272 12.61 -26.61 13.56
CA HIS A 272 11.19 -26.62 13.91
C HIS A 272 10.67 -28.06 14.12
N PRO A 273 10.00 -28.37 15.25
CA PRO A 273 9.63 -29.74 15.60
C PRO A 273 8.75 -30.47 14.57
N ALA A 274 7.85 -29.75 13.89
CA ALA A 274 6.98 -30.35 12.89
C ALA A 274 7.75 -30.77 11.63
N TYR A 275 8.72 -29.95 11.21
CA TYR A 275 9.63 -30.30 10.11
C TYR A 275 10.49 -31.51 10.46
N TYR A 276 11.11 -31.54 11.65
CA TYR A 276 11.92 -32.68 12.09
C TYR A 276 11.12 -34.00 12.09
N ARG A 277 9.88 -33.98 12.61
CA ARG A 277 8.98 -35.16 12.56
C ARG A 277 8.65 -35.57 11.13
N HIS A 278 8.41 -34.61 10.24
CA HIS A 278 8.11 -34.89 8.84
C HIS A 278 9.30 -35.55 8.14
N ILE A 279 10.52 -35.02 8.28
CA ILE A 279 11.69 -35.62 7.62
C ILE A 279 12.05 -37.02 8.15
N GLN A 280 11.73 -37.34 9.42
CA GLN A 280 11.84 -38.71 9.95
C GLN A 280 10.87 -39.69 9.29
N GLN A 281 9.69 -39.22 8.87
CA GLN A 281 8.72 -40.03 8.12
C GLN A 281 9.18 -40.16 6.66
N GLU A 282 9.63 -39.06 6.07
CA GLU A 282 10.13 -39.02 4.70
C GLU A 282 11.36 -39.94 4.50
N GLU A 283 12.29 -40.00 5.44
CA GLU A 283 13.45 -40.91 5.38
C GLU A 283 13.04 -42.37 5.11
N LYS A 284 11.90 -42.79 5.69
CA LYS A 284 11.35 -44.14 5.51
C LYS A 284 10.62 -44.30 4.18
N ALA A 285 9.96 -43.25 3.69
CA ALA A 285 9.08 -43.29 2.52
C ALA A 285 9.78 -42.97 1.18
N ILE A 286 10.83 -42.14 1.19
CA ILE A 286 11.55 -41.74 -0.05
C ILE A 286 12.14 -42.94 -0.80
N PRO A 287 12.79 -43.94 -0.16
CA PRO A 287 13.37 -45.07 -0.90
C PRO A 287 12.36 -45.83 -1.77
N GLU A 288 11.15 -46.06 -1.26
CA GLU A 288 10.07 -46.73 -1.99
C GLU A 288 9.56 -45.88 -3.17
N ARG A 289 9.42 -44.56 -2.97
CA ARG A 289 9.05 -43.62 -4.04
C ARG A 289 10.11 -43.59 -5.15
N ILE A 290 11.39 -43.53 -4.79
CA ILE A 290 12.52 -43.60 -5.75
C ILE A 290 12.43 -44.91 -6.54
N GLN A 291 12.30 -46.06 -5.87
CA GLN A 291 12.20 -47.36 -6.55
C GLN A 291 11.01 -47.44 -7.51
N THR A 292 9.87 -46.88 -7.10
CA THR A 292 8.67 -46.79 -7.94
C THR A 292 8.92 -45.94 -9.19
N LEU A 293 9.54 -44.76 -9.03
CA LEU A 293 9.87 -43.87 -10.14
C LEU A 293 10.93 -44.46 -11.07
N GLU A 294 11.95 -45.14 -10.53
CA GLU A 294 12.95 -45.85 -11.33
C GLU A 294 12.33 -46.98 -12.15
N THR A 295 11.40 -47.74 -11.56
CA THR A 295 10.68 -48.82 -12.26
C THR A 295 9.80 -48.24 -13.36
N LYS A 296 9.05 -47.16 -13.05
CA LYS A 296 8.25 -46.44 -14.04
C LYS A 296 9.13 -45.89 -15.17
N LEU A 297 10.26 -45.27 -14.86
CA LEU A 297 11.17 -44.70 -15.85
C LEU A 297 11.75 -45.77 -16.78
N LYS A 298 12.10 -46.96 -16.25
CA LYS A 298 12.55 -48.12 -17.06
C LYS A 298 11.48 -48.65 -18.00
N SER A 299 10.20 -48.47 -17.68
CA SER A 299 9.08 -48.89 -18.53
C SER A 299 8.74 -47.88 -19.64
N LEU A 300 9.32 -46.68 -19.60
CA LEU A 300 9.07 -45.60 -20.55
C LEU A 300 10.22 -45.46 -21.56
N SER A 301 9.87 -45.15 -22.80
CA SER A 301 10.79 -44.69 -23.85
C SER A 301 11.05 -43.19 -23.72
N GLU A 302 12.18 -42.69 -24.22
CA GLU A 302 12.48 -41.25 -24.19
C GLU A 302 11.49 -40.39 -24.99
N SER A 303 10.80 -41.00 -25.96
CA SER A 303 9.72 -40.36 -26.73
C SER A 303 8.40 -40.23 -25.95
N ASP A 304 8.23 -40.93 -24.84
CA ASP A 304 7.01 -40.86 -24.05
C ASP A 304 6.88 -39.50 -23.37
N LYS A 305 5.68 -38.91 -23.47
CA LYS A 305 5.37 -37.59 -22.88
C LYS A 305 5.68 -37.53 -21.38
N GLU A 306 5.55 -38.65 -20.68
CA GLU A 306 5.80 -38.74 -19.23
C GLU A 306 7.28 -38.94 -18.86
N TYR A 307 8.14 -39.39 -19.78
CA TYR A 307 9.53 -39.75 -19.47
C TYR A 307 10.28 -38.59 -18.81
N ALA A 308 10.21 -37.39 -19.41
CA ALA A 308 10.87 -36.20 -18.88
C ALA A 308 10.30 -35.75 -17.52
N THR A 309 9.01 -35.99 -17.26
CA THR A 309 8.38 -35.65 -15.98
C THR A 309 8.81 -36.64 -14.89
N VAL A 310 8.74 -37.94 -15.16
CA VAL A 310 9.18 -38.99 -14.22
C VAL A 310 10.67 -38.86 -13.93
N LYS A 311 11.52 -38.56 -14.93
CA LYS A 311 12.96 -38.33 -14.75
C LYS A 311 13.25 -37.13 -13.84
N ARG A 312 12.51 -36.03 -14.00
CA ARG A 312 12.63 -34.85 -13.13
C ARG A 312 12.19 -35.15 -11.71
N GLU A 313 11.06 -35.84 -11.55
CA GLU A 313 10.56 -36.23 -10.23
C GLU A 313 11.52 -37.19 -9.51
N LEU A 314 12.10 -38.16 -10.23
CA LEU A 314 13.12 -39.04 -9.68
C LEU A 314 14.34 -38.25 -9.19
N ALA A 315 14.85 -37.32 -10.01
CA ALA A 315 15.98 -36.48 -9.62
C ALA A 315 15.66 -35.61 -8.38
N HIS A 316 14.41 -35.10 -8.31
CA HIS A 316 13.93 -34.34 -7.16
C HIS A 316 13.86 -35.20 -5.90
N GLN A 317 13.28 -36.41 -5.96
CA GLN A 317 13.23 -37.34 -4.83
C GLN A 317 14.62 -37.77 -4.37
N GLN A 318 15.56 -37.99 -5.29
CA GLN A 318 16.96 -38.29 -4.95
C GLN A 318 17.67 -37.12 -4.26
N GLN A 319 17.42 -35.89 -4.70
CA GLN A 319 17.94 -34.69 -4.04
C GLN A 319 17.31 -34.50 -2.66
N TRP A 320 16.00 -34.71 -2.55
CA TRP A 320 15.26 -34.65 -1.30
C TRP A 320 15.76 -35.69 -0.29
N GLN A 321 16.03 -36.92 -0.73
CA GLN A 321 16.64 -37.96 0.11
C GLN A 321 17.97 -37.50 0.74
N LYS A 322 18.86 -36.89 -0.07
CA LYS A 322 20.14 -36.38 0.41
C LYS A 322 19.97 -35.26 1.43
N MET A 323 19.00 -34.36 1.18
CA MET A 323 18.67 -33.29 2.10
C MET A 323 18.14 -33.84 3.43
N VAL A 324 17.14 -34.73 3.39
CA VAL A 324 16.57 -35.39 4.58
C VAL A 324 17.64 -36.10 5.40
N GLN A 325 18.52 -36.87 4.76
CA GLN A 325 19.62 -37.57 5.44
C GLN A 325 20.59 -36.59 6.13
N SER A 326 20.94 -35.49 5.45
CA SER A 326 21.78 -34.43 6.02
C SER A 326 21.10 -33.73 7.19
N ASP A 327 19.82 -33.40 7.05
CA ASP A 327 19.07 -32.59 7.99
C ASP A 327 18.69 -33.39 9.24
N LEU A 328 18.46 -34.70 9.12
CA LEU A 328 18.27 -35.60 10.26
C LEU A 328 19.50 -35.70 11.17
N VAL A 329 20.70 -35.50 10.62
CA VAL A 329 21.95 -35.44 11.39
C VAL A 329 22.17 -34.04 11.95
N THR A 330 21.83 -33.00 11.18
CA THR A 330 22.18 -31.60 11.48
C THR A 330 21.19 -30.95 12.44
N TYR A 331 19.89 -31.08 12.20
CA TYR A 331 18.83 -30.32 12.87
C TYR A 331 18.07 -31.13 13.92
N THR A 332 18.81 -31.83 14.79
CA THR A 332 18.19 -32.66 15.85
C THR A 332 17.75 -31.82 17.06
N PRO A 333 16.74 -32.27 17.83
CA PRO A 333 16.35 -31.62 19.08
C PRO A 333 17.50 -31.50 20.11
N GLY A 334 18.40 -32.48 20.11
CA GLY A 334 19.60 -32.46 20.96
C GLY A 334 20.56 -31.33 20.59
N LYS A 335 20.78 -31.10 19.28
CA LYS A 335 21.59 -29.98 18.78
C LYS A 335 20.91 -28.63 18.98
N PHE A 336 19.59 -28.56 18.82
CA PHE A 336 18.83 -27.34 19.15
C PHE A 336 19.04 -26.92 20.60
N SER A 337 19.02 -27.88 21.54
CA SER A 337 19.20 -27.61 22.97
C SER A 337 20.59 -27.07 23.31
N GLN A 338 21.58 -27.29 22.43
CA GLN A 338 22.96 -26.81 22.56
C GLN A 338 23.18 -25.44 21.89
N LEU A 339 22.21 -24.92 21.14
CA LEU A 339 22.32 -23.58 20.55
C LEU A 339 22.42 -22.51 21.65
N PRO A 340 23.11 -21.39 21.37
CA PRO A 340 23.09 -20.22 22.24
C PRO A 340 21.66 -19.79 22.60
N GLU A 341 21.46 -19.30 23.81
CA GLU A 341 20.13 -18.89 24.30
C GLU A 341 19.48 -17.84 23.37
N ARG A 342 20.28 -16.91 22.84
CA ARG A 342 19.82 -15.93 21.85
C ARG A 342 19.15 -16.59 20.65
N GLU A 343 19.80 -17.59 20.04
CA GLU A 343 19.28 -18.26 18.84
C GLU A 343 18.02 -19.08 19.16
N LYS A 344 17.99 -19.76 20.31
CA LYS A 344 16.79 -20.46 20.77
C LYS A 344 15.62 -19.49 20.97
N ASN A 345 15.86 -18.32 21.57
CA ASN A 345 14.84 -17.29 21.73
C ASN A 345 14.31 -16.76 20.39
N LEU A 346 15.22 -16.41 19.46
CA LEU A 346 14.84 -15.95 18.12
C LEU A 346 13.98 -17.00 17.42
N HIS A 347 14.43 -18.26 17.40
CA HIS A 347 13.69 -19.37 16.79
C HIS A 347 12.29 -19.54 17.40
N GLN A 348 12.21 -19.67 18.73
CA GLN A 348 10.95 -19.93 19.41
C GLN A 348 9.93 -18.79 19.27
N LYS A 349 10.39 -17.54 19.29
CA LYS A 349 9.52 -16.36 19.13
C LYS A 349 9.12 -16.13 17.68
N ALA A 350 9.99 -16.42 16.72
CA ALA A 350 9.68 -16.29 15.29
C ALA A 350 8.77 -17.39 14.74
N PHE A 351 8.76 -18.57 15.36
CA PHE A 351 7.95 -19.71 14.94
C PHE A 351 6.97 -20.12 16.04
N THR A 352 6.23 -19.14 16.58
CA THR A 352 5.14 -19.42 17.53
C THR A 352 3.94 -19.96 16.77
N THR A 353 3.69 -21.26 16.91
CA THR A 353 2.62 -21.98 16.20
C THR A 353 1.43 -22.33 17.09
N ASN A 354 0.35 -22.81 16.49
CA ASN A 354 -0.86 -23.28 17.18
C ASN A 354 -0.74 -24.72 17.69
N ALA A 355 0.47 -25.27 17.86
CA ALA A 355 0.72 -26.67 18.21
C ALA A 355 0.10 -27.14 19.55
N ARG A 356 -0.44 -26.23 20.37
CA ARG A 356 -1.20 -26.55 21.59
C ARG A 356 -2.69 -26.84 21.33
N ASP A 357 -3.20 -26.52 20.16
CA ASP A 357 -4.49 -27.00 19.68
C ASP A 357 -4.30 -28.40 19.08
N ALA A 358 -5.06 -29.39 19.58
CA ALA A 358 -4.90 -30.79 19.17
C ALA A 358 -5.21 -31.05 17.69
N HIS A 359 -5.86 -30.10 17.00
CA HIS A 359 -6.35 -30.22 15.63
C HIS A 359 -5.75 -29.16 14.69
N TYR A 360 -4.65 -28.50 15.07
CA TYR A 360 -4.02 -27.43 14.28
C TYR A 360 -3.49 -27.87 12.90
N HIS A 361 -3.31 -29.18 12.66
CA HIS A 361 -2.95 -29.81 11.39
C HIS A 361 -4.12 -30.54 10.71
N GLU A 362 -5.35 -30.41 11.23
CA GLU A 362 -6.51 -31.14 10.74
C GLU A 362 -7.51 -30.22 10.05
N LEU A 363 -8.07 -30.72 8.96
CA LEU A 363 -9.23 -30.14 8.28
C LEU A 363 -10.51 -30.90 8.65
N THR A 364 -11.64 -30.24 8.50
CA THR A 364 -12.97 -30.86 8.61
C THR A 364 -13.87 -30.37 7.48
N THR A 365 -14.84 -31.20 7.10
CA THR A 365 -15.86 -30.79 6.12
C THR A 365 -17.02 -30.08 6.81
N LEU A 366 -17.36 -28.91 6.28
CA LEU A 366 -18.59 -28.18 6.51
C LEU A 366 -19.61 -28.57 5.44
N THR A 367 -20.88 -28.76 5.82
CA THR A 367 -21.98 -28.91 4.85
C THR A 367 -22.98 -27.78 5.07
N TYR A 368 -23.45 -27.17 3.98
CA TYR A 368 -24.44 -26.10 4.03
C TYR A 368 -25.40 -26.15 2.84
N ASP A 369 -26.62 -25.63 3.03
CA ASP A 369 -27.63 -25.56 1.97
C ASP A 369 -27.47 -24.27 1.14
N ASP A 370 -27.46 -24.44 -0.19
CA ASP A 370 -27.52 -23.43 -1.24
C ASP A 370 -28.77 -23.62 -2.10
N GLY A 371 -29.87 -22.99 -1.71
CA GLY A 371 -31.18 -23.27 -2.31
C GLY A 371 -31.57 -24.72 -2.05
N GLU A 372 -31.81 -25.47 -3.11
CA GLU A 372 -32.09 -26.91 -3.04
C GLU A 372 -30.82 -27.77 -3.08
N THR A 373 -29.64 -27.17 -3.31
CA THR A 373 -28.37 -27.89 -3.45
C THR A 373 -27.61 -27.94 -2.13
N LYS A 374 -27.27 -29.15 -1.66
CA LYS A 374 -26.31 -29.32 -0.56
C LYS A 374 -24.88 -29.14 -1.06
N ARG A 375 -24.13 -28.24 -0.43
CA ARG A 375 -22.71 -28.01 -0.73
C ARG A 375 -21.83 -28.38 0.44
N GLN A 376 -20.59 -28.73 0.14
CA GLN A 376 -19.54 -29.02 1.11
C GLN A 376 -18.39 -28.03 0.94
N LEU A 377 -17.74 -27.66 2.04
CA LEU A 377 -16.56 -26.80 2.09
C LEU A 377 -15.58 -27.37 3.11
N THR A 378 -14.32 -27.53 2.73
CA THR A 378 -13.25 -27.90 3.66
C THR A 378 -12.80 -26.68 4.46
N VAL A 379 -12.65 -26.82 5.78
CA VAL A 379 -12.23 -25.73 6.68
C VAL A 379 -11.29 -26.26 7.77
N PRO A 380 -10.49 -25.41 8.44
CA PRO A 380 -9.72 -25.81 9.60
C PRO A 380 -10.58 -26.44 10.70
N LYS A 381 -10.11 -27.53 11.28
CA LYS A 381 -10.73 -28.16 12.45
C LYS A 381 -10.29 -27.50 13.76
N GLY A 382 -9.01 -27.15 13.88
CA GLY A 382 -8.45 -26.44 15.03
C GLY A 382 -8.66 -24.92 14.99
N ASP A 383 -8.30 -24.23 16.08
CA ASP A 383 -8.24 -22.77 16.12
C ASP A 383 -6.94 -22.24 15.48
N VAL A 384 -7.04 -21.66 14.29
CA VAL A 384 -5.91 -21.08 13.54
C VAL A 384 -5.32 -19.81 14.18
N LEU A 385 -5.88 -19.36 15.31
CA LEU A 385 -5.37 -18.26 16.14
C LEU A 385 -5.16 -18.69 17.60
N HIS A 386 -5.09 -20.00 17.87
CA HIS A 386 -5.05 -20.57 19.23
C HIS A 386 -4.01 -19.91 20.14
N GLN A 387 -2.75 -19.87 19.73
CA GLN A 387 -1.68 -19.38 20.59
C GLN A 387 -1.74 -17.86 20.80
N PHE A 388 -2.23 -17.10 19.81
CA PHE A 388 -2.50 -15.67 19.93
C PHE A 388 -3.64 -15.41 20.93
N ARG A 389 -4.73 -16.19 20.83
CA ARG A 389 -5.87 -16.12 21.75
C ARG A 389 -5.47 -16.42 23.19
N GLU A 390 -4.70 -17.47 23.40
CA GLU A 390 -4.20 -17.84 24.73
C GLU A 390 -3.34 -16.73 25.33
N ASP A 391 -2.46 -16.09 24.54
CA ASP A 391 -1.64 -15.00 25.05
C ASP A 391 -2.46 -13.76 25.44
N VAL A 392 -3.53 -13.45 24.70
CA VAL A 392 -4.45 -12.35 25.06
C VAL A 392 -5.28 -12.70 26.30
N ALA A 393 -5.84 -13.90 26.36
CA ALA A 393 -6.66 -14.37 27.48
C ALA A 393 -5.86 -14.39 28.79
N ASN A 394 -4.59 -14.80 28.73
CA ASN A 394 -3.71 -14.91 29.88
C ASN A 394 -2.92 -13.61 30.19
N LYS A 395 -3.18 -12.52 29.46
CA LYS A 395 -2.48 -11.22 29.61
C LYS A 395 -0.96 -11.31 29.41
N THR A 396 -0.53 -12.20 28.52
CA THR A 396 0.87 -12.42 28.12
C THR A 396 1.15 -12.00 26.68
N LEU A 397 0.23 -11.25 26.05
CA LEU A 397 0.44 -10.66 24.73
C LEU A 397 1.74 -9.84 24.71
N PRO A 398 2.66 -10.08 23.77
CA PRO A 398 3.91 -9.32 23.66
C PRO A 398 3.70 -7.83 23.37
N THR A 399 4.75 -7.04 23.57
CA THR A 399 4.74 -5.61 23.19
C THR A 399 4.60 -5.45 21.68
N VAL A 400 5.25 -6.31 20.89
CA VAL A 400 5.11 -6.35 19.42
C VAL A 400 4.71 -7.74 18.97
N SER A 401 3.59 -7.84 18.27
CA SER A 401 3.05 -9.12 17.77
C SER A 401 2.83 -9.03 16.28
N TRP A 402 3.48 -9.90 15.52
CA TRP A 402 3.14 -10.09 14.11
C TRP A 402 2.26 -11.32 13.96
N VAL A 403 1.27 -11.24 13.08
CA VAL A 403 0.38 -12.36 12.76
C VAL A 403 0.46 -12.63 11.26
N VAL A 404 0.74 -13.88 10.90
CA VAL A 404 0.86 -14.36 9.52
C VAL A 404 -0.27 -15.33 9.26
N ALA A 405 -1.11 -14.99 8.29
CA ALA A 405 -2.27 -15.77 7.91
C ALA A 405 -1.87 -16.89 6.92
N PRO A 406 -2.52 -18.07 6.97
CA PRO A 406 -2.49 -19.03 5.86
C PRO A 406 -3.09 -18.40 4.58
N GLU A 407 -2.75 -18.94 3.41
CA GLU A 407 -3.18 -18.45 2.07
C GLU A 407 -4.69 -18.14 2.03
N ASN A 408 -5.52 -19.08 2.50
CA ASN A 408 -6.97 -18.91 2.44
C ASN A 408 -7.50 -17.78 3.33
N PHE A 409 -6.71 -17.27 4.27
CA PHE A 409 -7.04 -16.15 5.16
C PHE A 409 -6.18 -14.90 4.89
N SER A 410 -5.32 -14.93 3.86
CA SER A 410 -4.42 -13.81 3.53
C SER A 410 -5.02 -12.82 2.55
N ASP A 411 -6.23 -13.03 2.04
CA ASP A 411 -6.84 -12.27 0.93
C ASP A 411 -6.09 -12.40 -0.42
N HIS A 412 -5.08 -13.27 -0.52
CA HIS A 412 -4.37 -13.53 -1.76
C HIS A 412 -5.36 -13.97 -2.86
N PRO A 413 -5.21 -13.55 -4.15
CA PRO A 413 -6.30 -13.69 -5.13
C PRO A 413 -6.48 -15.09 -5.74
N SER A 414 -5.60 -16.04 -5.40
CA SER A 414 -5.85 -17.48 -5.56
C SER A 414 -6.91 -18.00 -4.57
N ALA A 415 -7.12 -17.29 -3.46
CA ALA A 415 -8.09 -17.61 -2.44
C ALA A 415 -9.27 -16.62 -2.42
N PRO A 416 -10.44 -17.05 -1.94
CA PRO A 416 -11.56 -16.15 -1.70
C PRO A 416 -11.28 -15.19 -0.54
N TRP A 417 -12.04 -14.10 -0.44
CA TRP A 417 -11.96 -13.08 0.62
C TRP A 417 -12.36 -13.57 2.04
N TYR A 418 -11.73 -14.64 2.55
CA TYR A 418 -11.91 -15.07 3.93
C TYR A 418 -11.04 -14.30 4.93
N GLY A 419 -10.16 -13.38 4.49
CA GLY A 419 -9.37 -12.54 5.39
C GLY A 419 -10.24 -11.67 6.30
N ALA A 420 -11.43 -11.25 5.84
CA ALA A 420 -12.40 -10.54 6.67
C ALA A 420 -12.82 -11.33 7.92
N TRP A 421 -12.94 -12.67 7.80
CA TRP A 421 -13.21 -13.53 8.95
C TRP A 421 -12.02 -13.53 9.91
N TYR A 422 -10.80 -13.67 9.39
CA TYR A 422 -9.58 -13.71 10.18
C TYR A 422 -9.37 -12.41 10.96
N ILE A 423 -9.55 -11.25 10.30
CA ILE A 423 -9.47 -9.93 10.92
C ILE A 423 -10.55 -9.76 11.99
N SER A 424 -11.80 -10.17 11.70
CA SER A 424 -12.89 -10.11 12.67
C SER A 424 -12.58 -10.97 13.91
N GLU A 425 -12.00 -12.15 13.72
CA GLU A 425 -11.63 -13.04 14.82
C GLU A 425 -10.52 -12.44 15.68
N MET A 426 -9.51 -11.83 15.07
CA MET A 426 -8.45 -11.12 15.79
C MET A 426 -9.00 -9.95 16.62
N LEU A 427 -9.93 -9.17 16.07
CA LEU A 427 -10.59 -8.10 16.83
C LEU A 427 -11.40 -8.64 18.00
N ASP A 428 -12.13 -9.74 17.82
CA ASP A 428 -12.85 -10.41 18.91
C ASP A 428 -11.90 -10.90 20.01
N ILE A 429 -10.78 -11.52 19.64
CA ILE A 429 -9.75 -11.97 20.59
C ILE A 429 -9.23 -10.79 21.40
N LEU A 430 -8.80 -9.72 20.72
CA LEU A 430 -8.22 -8.55 21.37
C LEU A 430 -9.22 -7.84 22.29
N THR A 431 -10.49 -7.75 21.87
CA THR A 431 -11.55 -7.05 22.62
C THR A 431 -12.19 -7.89 23.71
N GLN A 432 -11.97 -9.21 23.74
CA GLN A 432 -12.42 -10.08 24.83
C GLN A 432 -11.89 -9.62 26.19
N ASN A 433 -10.72 -8.98 26.21
CA ASN A 433 -10.13 -8.36 27.38
C ASN A 433 -10.01 -6.84 27.16
N PRO A 434 -10.98 -6.02 27.62
CA PRO A 434 -10.96 -4.57 27.43
C PRO A 434 -9.71 -3.88 27.97
N GLU A 435 -9.07 -4.44 29.00
CA GLU A 435 -7.84 -3.88 29.57
C GLU A 435 -6.64 -4.03 28.63
N VAL A 436 -6.62 -5.07 27.79
CA VAL A 436 -5.64 -5.23 26.71
C VAL A 436 -5.99 -4.29 25.57
N TRP A 437 -7.21 -4.37 25.04
CA TRP A 437 -7.61 -3.59 23.87
C TRP A 437 -7.46 -2.08 24.04
N LYS A 438 -7.80 -1.53 25.21
CA LYS A 438 -7.69 -0.09 25.47
C LYS A 438 -6.24 0.45 25.38
N LYS A 439 -5.25 -0.45 25.30
CA LYS A 439 -3.82 -0.15 25.15
C LYS A 439 -3.20 -0.81 23.91
N THR A 440 -4.02 -1.23 22.94
CA THR A 440 -3.57 -1.92 21.73
C THR A 440 -3.69 -1.03 20.50
N ILE A 441 -2.67 -1.12 19.64
CA ILE A 441 -2.73 -0.66 18.26
C ILE A 441 -2.73 -1.91 17.37
N PHE A 442 -3.74 -2.04 16.52
CA PHE A 442 -3.80 -3.09 15.50
C PHE A 442 -3.60 -2.46 14.11
N ILE A 443 -2.58 -2.91 13.39
CA ILE A 443 -2.23 -2.43 12.04
C ILE A 443 -2.60 -3.51 11.03
N LEU A 444 -3.52 -3.20 10.12
CA LEU A 444 -3.85 -4.01 8.95
C LEU A 444 -3.16 -3.42 7.73
N ALA A 445 -2.19 -4.14 7.18
CA ALA A 445 -1.43 -3.78 5.98
C ALA A 445 -1.59 -4.84 4.88
N TYR A 446 -1.17 -4.50 3.66
CA TYR A 446 -1.03 -5.43 2.53
C TYR A 446 0.39 -5.31 1.98
N ASP A 447 0.94 -6.39 1.43
CA ASP A 447 2.33 -6.44 0.98
C ASP A 447 2.56 -5.84 -0.42
N GLU A 448 1.70 -6.14 -1.40
CA GLU A 448 1.74 -5.64 -2.78
C GLU A 448 0.35 -5.67 -3.46
N ASN A 449 0.26 -5.42 -4.77
CA ASN A 449 -0.98 -5.09 -5.48
C ASN A 449 -1.60 -6.23 -6.32
N ASP A 450 -1.00 -7.41 -6.37
CA ASP A 450 -1.30 -8.57 -7.23
C ASP A 450 -1.26 -8.31 -8.74
N GLY A 451 -1.03 -7.05 -9.15
CA GLY A 451 -1.22 -6.60 -10.53
C GLY A 451 -2.55 -5.91 -10.79
N TYR A 452 -3.38 -5.68 -9.77
CA TYR A 452 -4.53 -4.79 -9.88
C TYR A 452 -4.10 -3.32 -9.95
N PHE A 453 -4.80 -2.57 -10.80
CA PHE A 453 -4.52 -1.19 -11.13
C PHE A 453 -4.66 -0.28 -9.91
N ASP A 454 -3.80 0.72 -9.84
CA ASP A 454 -3.98 1.89 -8.99
C ASP A 454 -3.70 3.16 -9.81
N HIS A 455 -4.54 4.17 -9.66
CA HIS A 455 -4.49 5.38 -10.47
C HIS A 455 -3.41 6.37 -10.02
N VAL A 456 -2.86 6.23 -8.81
CA VAL A 456 -1.82 7.12 -8.28
C VAL A 456 -0.46 6.50 -8.63
N PRO A 457 0.35 7.14 -9.49
CA PRO A 457 1.71 6.70 -9.72
C PRO A 457 2.51 6.74 -8.42
N PRO A 458 3.42 5.77 -8.20
CA PRO A 458 4.29 5.80 -7.03
C PRO A 458 5.26 6.98 -7.08
N PHE A 459 5.63 7.52 -5.92
CA PHE A 459 6.73 8.46 -5.82
C PHE A 459 8.07 7.74 -6.01
N LEU A 460 8.86 8.19 -6.99
CA LEU A 460 10.13 7.59 -7.36
C LEU A 460 11.30 8.50 -6.94
N PRO A 461 12.47 7.94 -6.56
CA PRO A 461 13.68 8.72 -6.35
C PRO A 461 14.23 9.24 -7.69
N ALA A 462 14.96 10.35 -7.65
CA ALA A 462 15.85 10.73 -8.75
C ALA A 462 17.06 9.79 -8.78
N HIS A 463 17.52 9.41 -9.96
CA HIS A 463 18.73 8.62 -10.10
C HIS A 463 19.96 9.49 -9.79
N PRO A 464 20.84 9.07 -8.88
CA PRO A 464 21.88 9.93 -8.31
C PRO A 464 22.95 10.34 -9.32
N ASP A 465 23.18 9.51 -10.35
CA ASP A 465 24.19 9.75 -11.39
C ASP A 465 23.55 10.19 -12.74
N HIS A 466 22.24 10.44 -12.78
CA HIS A 466 21.48 10.83 -13.97
C HIS A 466 20.60 12.06 -13.68
N PRO A 467 21.18 13.29 -13.69
CA PRO A 467 20.48 14.52 -13.29
C PRO A 467 19.26 14.85 -14.16
N GLU A 468 19.17 14.31 -15.37
CA GLU A 468 18.00 14.43 -16.24
C GLU A 468 16.74 13.78 -15.65
N THR A 469 16.89 12.90 -14.66
CA THR A 469 15.80 12.24 -13.92
C THR A 469 15.29 13.06 -12.74
N GLY A 470 15.90 14.21 -12.44
CA GLY A 470 15.54 15.13 -11.37
C GLY A 470 16.59 15.25 -10.27
N LEU A 471 16.20 15.79 -9.10
CA LEU A 471 17.14 16.22 -8.06
C LEU A 471 16.71 15.78 -6.66
N THR A 472 17.68 15.54 -5.78
CA THR A 472 17.43 15.25 -4.36
C THR A 472 18.21 16.22 -3.48
N SER A 473 17.71 16.48 -2.27
CA SER A 473 18.44 17.22 -1.23
C SER A 473 19.82 16.61 -1.01
N LYS A 474 20.85 17.45 -0.87
CA LYS A 474 22.28 17.08 -1.00
C LYS A 474 22.75 15.90 -0.14
N HIS A 475 22.14 15.68 1.03
CA HIS A 475 22.54 14.63 1.98
C HIS A 475 21.86 13.28 1.72
N ILE A 476 20.98 13.19 0.71
CA ILE A 476 20.27 11.97 0.35
C ILE A 476 21.04 11.27 -0.77
N ASP A 477 21.48 10.05 -0.51
CA ASP A 477 21.97 9.13 -1.54
C ASP A 477 20.85 8.16 -1.93
N THR A 478 20.49 8.13 -3.22
CA THR A 478 19.44 7.26 -3.77
C THR A 478 19.99 6.02 -4.46
N ARG A 479 21.30 5.75 -4.48
CA ARG A 479 21.88 4.58 -5.19
C ARG A 479 21.28 3.25 -4.74
N SER A 480 21.01 3.11 -3.44
CA SER A 480 20.39 1.91 -2.86
C SER A 480 18.94 1.72 -3.28
N GLU A 481 18.30 2.73 -3.87
CA GLU A 481 16.93 2.69 -4.36
C GLU A 481 16.84 2.31 -5.84
N PHE A 482 17.92 1.81 -6.46
CA PHE A 482 17.91 1.36 -7.85
C PHE A 482 18.43 -0.08 -8.02
N VAL A 483 17.93 -0.74 -9.05
CA VAL A 483 18.51 -1.93 -9.68
C VAL A 483 19.22 -1.49 -10.95
N THR A 484 20.54 -1.69 -11.00
CA THR A 484 21.39 -1.24 -12.11
C THR A 484 21.60 -2.32 -13.17
N GLN A 485 22.05 -1.92 -14.35
CA GLN A 485 22.42 -2.85 -15.43
C GLN A 485 23.54 -3.81 -15.00
N GLU A 486 24.48 -3.34 -14.18
CA GLU A 486 25.56 -4.16 -13.62
C GLU A 486 25.02 -5.24 -12.67
N GLN A 487 23.97 -4.95 -11.91
CA GLN A 487 23.33 -5.95 -11.05
C GLN A 487 22.59 -6.98 -11.89
N GLU A 488 21.80 -6.56 -12.88
CA GLU A 488 21.06 -7.50 -13.74
C GLU A 488 21.99 -8.39 -14.57
N SER A 489 23.14 -7.90 -15.03
CA SER A 489 24.10 -8.71 -15.79
C SER A 489 24.75 -9.84 -14.97
N LYS A 490 24.75 -9.72 -13.64
CA LYS A 490 25.25 -10.76 -12.71
C LYS A 490 24.21 -11.83 -12.42
N ARG A 491 22.94 -11.62 -12.79
CA ARG A 491 21.87 -12.60 -12.54
C ARG A 491 21.85 -13.67 -13.61
N LYS A 492 21.40 -14.87 -13.23
CA LYS A 492 21.22 -16.01 -14.16
C LYS A 492 20.27 -15.68 -15.33
N LYS A 493 19.26 -14.83 -15.07
CA LYS A 493 18.32 -14.32 -16.05
C LYS A 493 18.24 -12.80 -15.90
N PRO A 494 18.99 -12.02 -16.70
CA PRO A 494 18.89 -10.57 -16.69
C PRO A 494 17.45 -10.12 -17.01
N GLY A 495 16.94 -9.14 -16.28
CA GLY A 495 15.57 -8.64 -16.37
C GLY A 495 15.52 -7.12 -16.56
N ARG A 496 14.81 -6.42 -15.67
CA ARG A 496 14.60 -4.97 -15.75
C ARG A 496 15.53 -4.21 -14.82
N THR A 497 15.91 -3.01 -15.24
CA THR A 497 16.57 -1.99 -14.40
C THR A 497 15.56 -0.91 -14.04
N GLY A 498 15.83 -0.14 -12.99
CA GLY A 498 14.93 0.94 -12.56
C GLY A 498 14.94 1.19 -11.07
N PRO A 499 14.11 2.13 -10.59
CA PRO A 499 13.93 2.37 -9.17
C PRO A 499 13.27 1.15 -8.52
N VAL A 500 13.74 0.79 -7.32
CA VAL A 500 13.18 -0.27 -6.49
C VAL A 500 11.75 0.09 -6.10
N GLY A 501 11.52 1.33 -5.66
CA GLY A 501 10.21 1.82 -5.28
C GLY A 501 10.16 3.35 -5.13
N LEU A 502 9.08 3.92 -4.59
CA LEU A 502 7.94 3.18 -4.02
C LEU A 502 7.22 2.33 -5.08
N GLY A 503 6.55 1.27 -4.66
CA GLY A 503 5.65 0.47 -5.49
C GLY A 503 4.24 1.04 -5.50
N PHE A 504 3.28 0.33 -6.10
CA PHE A 504 1.89 0.82 -6.20
C PHE A 504 1.19 0.93 -4.83
N ARG A 505 0.12 1.73 -4.74
CA ARG A 505 -0.61 1.87 -3.48
C ARG A 505 -1.26 0.57 -3.05
N VAL A 506 -1.18 0.27 -1.76
CA VAL A 506 -1.78 -0.90 -1.11
C VAL A 506 -2.54 -0.48 0.14
N PRO A 507 -3.63 -1.18 0.52
CA PRO A 507 -4.43 -0.81 1.67
C PRO A 507 -3.64 -0.77 2.99
N LEU A 508 -3.96 0.22 3.82
CA LEU A 508 -3.50 0.33 5.20
C LEU A 508 -4.61 0.91 6.08
N VAL A 509 -4.98 0.19 7.13
CA VAL A 509 -5.97 0.65 8.14
C VAL A 509 -5.38 0.42 9.53
N VAL A 510 -5.40 1.47 10.35
CA VAL A 510 -4.94 1.39 11.74
C VAL A 510 -6.15 1.42 12.66
N VAL A 511 -6.34 0.33 13.39
CA VAL A 511 -7.48 0.07 14.27
C VAL A 511 -7.00 0.16 15.71
N SER A 512 -7.42 1.21 16.42
CA SER A 512 -6.97 1.49 17.77
C SER A 512 -7.96 2.43 18.46
N PRO A 513 -8.05 2.40 19.80
CA PRO A 513 -8.79 3.41 20.55
C PRO A 513 -8.42 4.85 20.19
N TRP A 514 -7.16 5.11 19.79
CA TRP A 514 -6.64 6.43 19.39
C TRP A 514 -6.76 6.77 17.89
N SER A 515 -7.29 5.86 17.06
CA SER A 515 -7.49 6.05 15.61
C SER A 515 -8.98 6.08 15.18
N ARG A 516 -9.90 6.01 16.15
CA ARG A 516 -11.37 6.02 15.93
C ARG A 516 -11.87 7.29 15.24
N GLY A 517 -12.97 7.17 14.51
CA GLY A 517 -13.74 8.29 13.93
C GLY A 517 -13.75 8.37 12.41
N GLY A 518 -13.31 7.32 11.70
CA GLY A 518 -13.42 7.24 10.24
C GLY A 518 -12.53 8.23 9.48
N TYR A 519 -11.29 8.42 9.92
CA TYR A 519 -10.40 9.43 9.33
C TYR A 519 -9.71 8.89 8.06
N VAL A 520 -9.30 9.79 7.17
CA VAL A 520 -8.28 9.49 6.14
C VAL A 520 -6.97 10.15 6.53
N ASN A 521 -5.88 9.41 6.34
CA ASN A 521 -4.54 9.93 6.39
C ASN A 521 -3.93 9.89 4.97
N SER A 522 -3.42 11.03 4.50
CA SER A 522 -2.82 11.19 3.17
C SER A 522 -1.33 11.58 3.24
N GLU A 523 -0.69 11.29 4.37
CA GLU A 523 0.77 11.25 4.46
C GLU A 523 1.30 10.04 3.66
N VAL A 524 2.44 10.22 3.01
CA VAL A 524 3.07 9.15 2.24
C VAL A 524 3.64 8.11 3.21
N PHE A 525 3.23 6.85 3.03
CA PHE A 525 3.73 5.72 3.79
C PHE A 525 4.18 4.59 2.86
N ASP A 526 5.01 3.71 3.40
CA ASP A 526 5.37 2.42 2.85
C ASP A 526 5.59 1.39 3.97
N HIS A 527 6.05 0.17 3.66
CA HIS A 527 6.27 -0.86 4.69
C HIS A 527 7.27 -0.44 5.77
N THR A 528 8.25 0.40 5.42
CA THR A 528 9.22 0.92 6.39
C THR A 528 8.59 1.87 7.41
N SER A 529 7.43 2.46 7.08
CA SER A 529 6.68 3.32 8.00
C SER A 529 6.22 2.58 9.26
N THR A 530 5.96 1.27 9.17
CA THR A 530 5.65 0.44 10.34
C THR A 530 6.87 0.29 11.26
N LEU A 531 8.08 0.14 10.68
CA LEU A 531 9.30 0.07 11.47
C LEU A 531 9.63 1.41 12.12
N GLN A 532 9.50 2.52 11.39
CA GLN A 532 9.65 3.88 11.94
C GLN A 532 8.65 4.15 13.07
N PHE A 533 7.41 3.65 12.95
CA PHE A 533 6.43 3.73 14.03
C PHE A 533 6.88 2.98 15.29
N LEU A 534 7.38 1.74 15.12
CA LEU A 534 7.91 0.94 16.22
C LEU A 534 9.14 1.59 16.85
N GLU A 535 10.05 2.20 16.07
CA GLU A 535 11.15 3.02 16.60
C GLU A 535 10.62 4.09 17.57
N ASN A 536 9.62 4.86 17.13
CA ASN A 536 9.04 5.95 17.91
C ASN A 536 8.39 5.46 19.21
N VAL A 537 7.43 4.53 19.10
CA VAL A 537 6.67 4.01 20.26
C VAL A 537 7.57 3.30 21.25
N LEU A 538 8.46 2.44 20.78
CA LEU A 538 9.30 1.63 21.66
C LEU A 538 10.41 2.47 22.30
N SER A 539 11.00 3.42 21.56
CA SER A 539 11.99 4.33 22.15
C SER A 539 11.38 5.15 23.28
N HIS A 540 10.16 5.64 23.08
CA HIS A 540 9.41 6.33 24.12
C HIS A 540 9.18 5.41 25.33
N LYS A 541 8.72 4.18 25.08
CA LYS A 541 8.36 3.21 26.12
C LYS A 541 9.53 2.80 27.01
N ILE A 542 10.73 2.61 26.45
CA ILE A 542 11.90 2.14 27.21
C ILE A 542 12.89 3.26 27.58
N GLY A 543 12.66 4.50 27.13
CA GLY A 543 13.55 5.64 27.39
C GLY A 543 14.93 5.53 26.74
N LYS A 544 15.07 4.73 25.67
CA LYS A 544 16.31 4.48 24.92
C LYS A 544 16.00 4.48 23.43
N GLU A 545 16.84 5.11 22.61
CA GLU A 545 16.68 5.11 21.16
C GLU A 545 16.77 3.69 20.58
N ILE A 546 15.75 3.30 19.83
CA ILE A 546 15.69 2.12 18.98
C ILE A 546 15.59 2.62 17.56
N ARG A 547 16.47 2.11 16.69
CA ARG A 547 16.56 2.54 15.30
C ARG A 547 16.85 1.36 14.38
N GLU A 548 16.17 1.33 13.25
CA GLU A 548 16.41 0.48 12.08
C GLU A 548 17.35 1.23 11.11
N PRO A 549 18.67 1.01 11.19
CA PRO A 549 19.64 1.69 10.31
C PRO A 549 19.51 1.31 8.83
N ASN A 550 18.80 0.23 8.51
CA ASN A 550 18.69 -0.25 7.13
C ASN A 550 17.75 0.62 6.27
N ILE A 551 16.85 1.39 6.88
CA ILE A 551 15.96 2.30 6.15
C ILE A 551 16.79 3.45 5.57
N SER A 552 16.76 3.59 4.25
CA SER A 552 17.53 4.62 3.54
C SER A 552 17.14 6.04 3.95
N THR A 553 18.07 6.97 3.81
CA THR A 553 17.82 8.40 4.04
C THR A 553 16.70 8.92 3.14
N TRP A 554 16.57 8.39 1.92
CA TRP A 554 15.49 8.76 1.01
C TRP A 554 14.13 8.36 1.58
N ARG A 555 13.95 7.11 2.00
CA ARG A 555 12.69 6.62 2.60
C ARG A 555 12.32 7.38 3.86
N ARG A 556 13.28 7.62 4.77
CA ARG A 556 13.05 8.44 5.98
C ARG A 556 12.66 9.89 5.69
N THR A 557 13.02 10.40 4.51
CA THR A 557 12.66 11.77 4.11
C THR A 557 11.23 11.85 3.57
N VAL A 558 10.78 10.82 2.85
CA VAL A 558 9.51 10.84 2.11
C VAL A 558 8.38 10.05 2.77
N CYS A 559 8.70 8.98 3.51
CA CYS A 559 7.73 8.12 4.18
C CYS A 559 7.64 8.45 5.67
N GLY A 560 6.42 8.69 6.13
CA GLY A 560 6.12 8.98 7.53
C GLY A 560 6.29 7.81 8.48
N ASP A 561 6.10 8.06 9.77
CA ASP A 561 6.23 7.06 10.85
C ASP A 561 4.89 6.57 11.40
N LEU A 562 3.79 6.76 10.67
CA LEU A 562 2.40 6.48 11.07
C LEU A 562 1.88 7.28 12.28
N SER A 563 2.66 8.15 12.92
CA SER A 563 2.20 8.87 14.13
C SER A 563 1.01 9.81 13.87
N SER A 564 0.93 10.39 12.67
CA SER A 564 -0.16 11.30 12.25
C SER A 564 -1.53 10.63 12.14
N VAL A 565 -1.59 9.31 12.19
CA VAL A 565 -2.83 8.52 12.25
C VAL A 565 -3.58 8.75 13.56
N PHE A 566 -2.87 9.03 14.65
CA PHE A 566 -3.40 8.98 16.00
C PHE A 566 -3.80 10.36 16.55
N ARG A 567 -4.75 10.33 17.48
CA ARG A 567 -5.25 11.52 18.18
C ARG A 567 -5.32 11.18 19.68
N PRO A 568 -4.87 12.08 20.57
CA PRO A 568 -5.07 11.90 22.00
C PRO A 568 -6.56 11.79 22.31
N TYR A 569 -6.91 10.90 23.24
CA TYR A 569 -8.29 10.75 23.69
C TYR A 569 -8.51 11.58 24.94
N ASN A 570 -9.48 12.50 24.92
CA ASN A 570 -9.77 13.43 26.01
C ASN A 570 -11.16 13.20 26.63
N GLY A 571 -11.76 12.04 26.40
CA GLY A 571 -13.11 11.72 26.87
C GLY A 571 -14.22 12.21 25.93
N GLU A 572 -13.89 12.60 24.70
CA GLU A 572 -14.89 13.01 23.71
C GLU A 572 -15.78 11.85 23.26
N ALA A 573 -17.06 12.11 23.06
CA ALA A 573 -17.99 11.14 22.51
C ALA A 573 -17.80 11.01 21.00
N ILE A 574 -17.30 9.87 20.53
CA ILE A 574 -17.13 9.57 19.11
C ILE A 574 -18.34 8.80 18.62
N LYS A 575 -19.03 9.34 17.60
CA LYS A 575 -20.22 8.69 17.03
C LYS A 575 -19.84 7.46 16.24
N LEU A 576 -20.52 6.35 16.50
CA LEU A 576 -20.46 5.16 15.64
C LEU A 576 -20.90 5.54 14.20
N PRO A 577 -20.18 5.08 13.17
CA PRO A 577 -20.56 5.35 11.78
C PRO A 577 -21.94 4.75 11.44
N LYS A 578 -22.66 5.39 10.51
CA LYS A 578 -23.96 4.92 10.04
C LYS A 578 -23.78 3.68 9.15
N SER A 579 -24.52 2.61 9.43
CA SER A 579 -24.54 1.40 8.60
C SER A 579 -25.36 1.61 7.31
N LEU A 580 -24.90 1.00 6.21
CA LEU A 580 -25.65 0.82 4.96
C LEU A 580 -26.12 -0.64 4.84
N ALA A 581 -27.34 -0.87 4.34
CA ALA A 581 -27.97 -2.18 4.08
C ALA A 581 -27.46 -2.79 2.75
N LYS A 582 -27.44 -4.10 2.40
CA LYS A 582 -27.59 -5.48 2.96
C LYS A 582 -26.97 -6.42 1.88
N ASP A 583 -26.28 -7.52 2.18
CA ASP A 583 -26.70 -8.94 1.99
C ASP A 583 -25.56 -9.94 2.37
N ALA A 584 -25.85 -11.24 2.44
CA ALA A 584 -25.04 -12.29 3.08
C ALA A 584 -23.70 -12.66 2.37
N PHE A 585 -22.56 -12.42 3.05
CA PHE A 585 -21.20 -12.45 2.49
C PHE A 585 -20.61 -13.85 2.26
N ILE A 586 -20.56 -14.74 3.28
CA ILE A 586 -19.77 -15.99 3.18
C ILE A 586 -20.39 -17.07 2.28
N LYS A 587 -21.72 -17.26 2.34
CA LYS A 587 -22.40 -18.12 1.35
C LYS A 587 -22.30 -17.51 -0.05
N GLY A 588 -22.34 -16.18 -0.17
CA GLY A 588 -22.17 -15.46 -1.44
C GLY A 588 -20.83 -15.76 -2.10
N ILE A 589 -19.73 -15.66 -1.36
CA ILE A 589 -18.37 -15.90 -1.86
C ILE A 589 -18.18 -17.33 -2.38
N HIS A 590 -18.61 -18.36 -1.63
CA HIS A 590 -18.49 -19.74 -2.11
C HIS A 590 -19.45 -20.03 -3.27
N LYS A 591 -20.66 -19.43 -3.29
CA LYS A 591 -21.58 -19.54 -4.44
C LYS A 591 -21.00 -18.89 -5.69
N ALA A 592 -20.22 -17.83 -5.55
CA ALA A 592 -19.64 -17.08 -6.66
C ALA A 592 -18.79 -17.98 -7.59
N GLN A 593 -18.11 -19.01 -7.07
CA GLN A 593 -17.29 -19.93 -7.89
C GLN A 593 -18.08 -20.64 -8.99
N PHE A 594 -19.39 -20.81 -8.79
CA PHE A 594 -20.29 -21.49 -9.72
C PHE A 594 -20.98 -20.52 -10.70
N LYS A 595 -20.61 -19.23 -10.68
CA LYS A 595 -21.15 -18.20 -11.56
C LYS A 595 -20.24 -17.96 -12.77
N ASP A 596 -20.75 -17.20 -13.75
CA ASP A 596 -20.01 -16.83 -14.94
C ASP A 596 -18.87 -15.85 -14.63
N VAL A 597 -17.93 -15.72 -15.57
CA VAL A 597 -16.89 -14.68 -15.51
C VAL A 597 -17.52 -13.28 -15.65
N PRO A 598 -16.87 -12.21 -15.13
CA PRO A 598 -17.32 -10.84 -15.37
C PRO A 598 -17.42 -10.51 -16.85
N THR A 599 -18.53 -9.88 -17.27
CA THR A 599 -18.78 -9.46 -18.67
C THR A 599 -19.16 -7.97 -18.78
N ASN A 600 -19.15 -7.24 -17.66
CA ASN A 600 -19.54 -5.84 -17.56
C ASN A 600 -18.43 -4.84 -17.95
N TYR A 601 -17.29 -5.32 -18.43
CA TYR A 601 -16.24 -4.48 -19.02
C TYR A 601 -16.59 -4.13 -20.47
N LYS A 602 -16.15 -2.96 -20.92
CA LYS A 602 -16.45 -2.47 -22.28
C LYS A 602 -15.18 -1.97 -22.95
N ARG A 603 -14.93 -2.43 -24.17
CA ARG A 603 -13.99 -1.75 -25.09
C ARG A 603 -14.59 -0.41 -25.48
N LEU A 604 -13.91 0.68 -25.13
CA LEU A 604 -14.40 2.03 -25.36
C LEU A 604 -14.18 2.46 -26.82
N SER A 605 -15.21 3.08 -27.39
CA SER A 605 -15.10 3.84 -28.65
C SER A 605 -14.50 5.23 -28.40
N GLU A 606 -14.09 5.94 -29.46
CA GLU A 606 -13.62 7.33 -29.33
C GLU A 606 -14.67 8.26 -28.70
N GLN A 607 -15.95 8.03 -28.99
CA GLN A 607 -17.04 8.78 -28.39
C GLN A 607 -17.15 8.51 -26.87
N ASP A 608 -16.99 7.26 -26.45
CA ASP A 608 -16.99 6.90 -25.04
C ASP A 608 -15.81 7.53 -24.29
N ILE A 609 -14.62 7.52 -24.91
CA ILE A 609 -13.41 8.15 -24.38
C ILE A 609 -13.61 9.67 -24.22
N GLN A 610 -14.17 10.32 -25.25
CA GLN A 610 -14.47 11.76 -25.21
C GLN A 610 -15.51 12.09 -24.13
N GLN A 611 -16.51 11.22 -23.92
CA GLN A 611 -17.49 11.39 -22.83
C GLN A 611 -16.81 11.29 -21.46
N CYS A 612 -15.91 10.32 -21.26
CA CYS A 612 -15.12 10.20 -20.02
C CYS A 612 -14.24 11.43 -19.77
N ALA A 613 -13.65 11.99 -20.83
CA ALA A 613 -12.77 13.16 -20.72
C ALA A 613 -13.54 14.45 -20.41
N THR A 614 -14.70 14.66 -21.03
CA THR A 614 -15.47 15.92 -20.91
C THR A 614 -16.44 15.95 -19.74
N HIS A 615 -17.03 14.80 -19.40
CA HIS A 615 -18.05 14.68 -18.36
C HIS A 615 -17.76 13.50 -17.42
N PRO A 616 -16.59 13.45 -16.76
CA PRO A 616 -16.13 12.27 -16.02
C PRO A 616 -17.13 11.82 -14.95
N THR A 617 -17.75 12.75 -14.22
CA THR A 617 -18.70 12.43 -13.15
C THR A 617 -20.05 11.89 -13.65
N ALA A 618 -20.40 12.17 -14.91
CA ALA A 618 -21.63 11.72 -15.54
C ALA A 618 -21.41 10.53 -16.49
N SER A 619 -20.15 10.15 -16.74
CA SER A 619 -19.80 9.02 -17.58
C SER A 619 -20.34 7.71 -16.97
N PRO A 620 -21.00 6.85 -17.76
CA PRO A 620 -21.41 5.53 -17.29
C PRO A 620 -20.25 4.53 -17.22
N TYR A 621 -19.07 4.88 -17.76
CA TYR A 621 -17.92 3.97 -17.90
C TYR A 621 -16.86 4.15 -16.83
N LEU A 622 -16.82 5.32 -16.17
CA LEU A 622 -15.91 5.55 -15.06
C LEU A 622 -16.55 5.07 -13.75
N PRO A 623 -15.75 4.56 -12.79
CA PRO A 623 -16.26 4.13 -11.50
C PRO A 623 -17.00 5.24 -10.76
N ARG A 624 -18.01 4.85 -9.97
CA ARG A 624 -18.72 5.76 -9.08
C ARG A 624 -18.19 5.59 -7.66
N GLN A 625 -17.34 6.51 -7.23
CA GLN A 625 -16.94 6.64 -5.82
C GLN A 625 -18.11 7.25 -5.01
N GLU A 626 -18.28 6.77 -3.78
CA GLU A 626 -19.27 7.25 -2.81
C GLU A 626 -19.20 8.77 -2.64
N GLU A 627 -20.37 9.42 -2.56
CA GLU A 627 -20.45 10.85 -2.28
C GLU A 627 -20.14 11.13 -0.80
N GLY A 628 -19.57 12.31 -0.53
CA GLY A 628 -19.26 12.75 0.83
C GLY A 628 -17.78 13.00 1.09
N ILE A 629 -17.51 13.73 2.17
CA ILE A 629 -16.19 13.94 2.74
C ILE A 629 -16.08 13.21 4.05
N ARG A 630 -14.85 13.04 4.52
CA ARG A 630 -14.57 12.50 5.85
C ARG A 630 -13.60 13.40 6.63
N PRO A 631 -13.51 13.24 7.96
CA PRO A 631 -12.42 13.84 8.73
C PRO A 631 -11.05 13.41 8.17
N SER A 632 -10.10 14.33 8.10
CA SER A 632 -8.73 14.07 7.68
C SER A 632 -7.73 14.36 8.79
N CYS A 633 -6.67 13.56 8.84
CA CYS A 633 -5.57 13.76 9.79
C CYS A 633 -4.86 15.09 9.59
N ALA A 634 -4.22 15.57 10.66
CA ALA A 634 -3.30 16.71 10.59
C ALA A 634 -1.98 16.23 10.01
N LEU A 635 -1.51 16.86 8.93
CA LEU A 635 -0.23 16.51 8.31
C LEU A 635 0.74 17.68 8.44
N PRO A 636 1.99 17.48 8.89
CA PRO A 636 2.94 18.58 9.07
C PRO A 636 3.71 18.93 7.77
N TYR A 637 2.99 19.00 6.65
CA TYR A 637 3.53 19.41 5.35
C TYR A 637 3.49 20.93 5.17
N GLU A 638 4.64 21.55 4.87
CA GLU A 638 4.73 22.98 4.52
C GLU A 638 5.35 23.16 3.12
N LEU A 639 4.56 22.83 2.09
CA LEU A 639 5.06 22.66 0.72
C LEU A 639 4.79 23.87 -0.16
N TYR A 640 5.80 24.25 -0.94
CA TYR A 640 5.74 25.34 -1.92
C TYR A 640 6.44 24.93 -3.21
N VAL A 641 5.81 25.24 -4.34
CA VAL A 641 6.40 25.08 -5.67
C VAL A 641 5.95 26.29 -6.48
N ASP A 642 6.91 27.10 -6.90
CA ASP A 642 6.71 28.33 -7.67
C ASP A 642 7.58 28.30 -8.93
N GLY A 643 7.06 28.86 -10.01
CA GLY A 643 7.71 28.90 -11.32
C GLY A 643 7.79 30.30 -11.90
N GLN A 644 8.92 30.66 -12.49
CA GLN A 644 9.16 31.97 -13.10
C GLN A 644 10.10 31.88 -14.30
N VAL A 645 9.97 32.82 -15.24
CA VAL A 645 10.92 32.96 -16.35
C VAL A 645 12.08 33.87 -15.93
N VAL A 646 13.31 33.37 -16.04
CA VAL A 646 14.56 34.10 -15.79
C VAL A 646 15.52 33.79 -16.93
N ASP A 647 16.07 34.80 -17.62
CA ASP A 647 17.08 34.63 -18.67
C ASP A 647 16.74 33.54 -19.72
N LYS A 648 15.50 33.56 -20.25
CA LYS A 648 14.97 32.56 -21.22
C LYS A 648 14.94 31.12 -20.69
N GLN A 649 14.91 30.94 -19.38
CA GLN A 649 14.68 29.66 -18.72
C GLN A 649 13.43 29.76 -17.86
N PHE A 650 12.57 28.73 -17.91
CA PHE A 650 11.55 28.53 -16.90
C PHE A 650 12.19 27.86 -15.70
N VAL A 651 12.33 28.59 -14.59
CA VAL A 651 12.95 28.12 -13.35
C VAL A 651 11.86 27.71 -12.36
N LEU A 652 11.92 26.47 -11.89
CA LEU A 652 11.06 25.93 -10.85
C LEU A 652 11.82 25.90 -9.52
N THR A 653 11.20 26.37 -8.44
CA THR A 653 11.73 26.21 -7.08
C THR A 653 10.78 25.35 -6.26
N LEU A 654 11.25 24.22 -5.75
CA LEU A 654 10.48 23.30 -4.90
C LEU A 654 11.01 23.40 -3.46
N SER A 655 10.14 23.58 -2.46
CA SER A 655 10.54 23.77 -1.06
C SER A 655 9.63 22.99 -0.11
N ALA A 656 10.22 22.40 0.92
CA ALA A 656 9.53 21.89 2.10
C ALA A 656 10.04 22.67 3.31
N LYS A 657 9.26 23.63 3.83
CA LYS A 657 9.73 24.54 4.89
C LYS A 657 9.49 23.96 6.28
N THR A 658 10.15 24.56 7.27
CA THR A 658 10.04 24.22 8.71
C THR A 658 9.52 25.40 9.54
N ASP A 659 9.06 26.47 8.89
CA ASP A 659 8.71 27.74 9.54
C ASP A 659 7.52 27.60 10.50
N VAL A 660 6.60 26.66 10.22
CA VAL A 660 5.37 26.43 11.02
C VAL A 660 5.52 25.21 11.94
N PHE A 661 5.97 24.08 11.38
CA PHE A 661 5.98 22.79 12.09
C PHE A 661 7.33 22.46 12.74
N GLY A 662 8.38 23.26 12.50
CA GLY A 662 9.69 23.06 13.09
C GLY A 662 10.21 21.65 12.85
N LYS A 663 10.57 20.94 13.93
CA LYS A 663 11.08 19.55 13.88
C LYS A 663 10.04 18.51 13.43
N GLN A 664 8.75 18.85 13.48
CA GLN A 664 7.68 17.96 13.02
C GLN A 664 7.45 18.08 11.51
N ALA A 665 8.03 19.09 10.85
CA ALA A 665 7.86 19.29 9.43
C ALA A 665 8.39 18.09 8.62
N LEU A 666 7.65 17.68 7.61
CA LEU A 666 8.04 16.57 6.73
C LEU A 666 8.73 17.06 5.47
N GLY A 667 9.68 16.26 5.00
CA GLY A 667 10.14 16.33 3.61
C GLY A 667 9.05 15.86 2.66
N ALA A 668 9.22 16.08 1.36
CA ALA A 668 8.25 15.64 0.38
C ALA A 668 8.90 15.17 -0.93
N PRO A 669 8.34 14.10 -1.54
CA PRO A 669 8.58 13.80 -2.94
C PRO A 669 7.73 14.72 -3.84
N PHE A 670 8.28 15.14 -4.97
CA PHE A 670 7.52 15.76 -6.05
C PHE A 670 7.81 15.07 -7.39
N GLN A 671 6.79 14.94 -8.23
CA GLN A 671 6.93 14.41 -9.59
C GLN A 671 6.53 15.47 -10.60
N VAL A 672 7.48 15.85 -11.46
CA VAL A 672 7.30 16.85 -12.51
C VAL A 672 7.15 16.14 -13.84
N HIS A 673 5.95 16.16 -14.39
CA HIS A 673 5.62 15.67 -15.71
C HIS A 673 5.73 16.82 -16.70
N GLN A 674 6.71 16.76 -17.60
CA GLN A 674 6.83 17.68 -18.72
C GLN A 674 6.08 17.09 -19.92
N ARG A 675 5.08 17.81 -20.42
CA ARG A 675 4.45 17.45 -21.69
C ARG A 675 5.32 17.90 -22.84
N GLN A 676 5.55 16.99 -23.78
CA GLN A 676 6.31 17.24 -25.01
C GLN A 676 5.51 16.71 -26.21
N ASN A 677 5.89 17.13 -27.42
CA ASN A 677 5.27 16.59 -28.63
C ASN A 677 5.53 15.07 -28.72
N GLY A 678 4.47 14.27 -28.57
CA GLY A 678 4.54 12.80 -28.67
C GLY A 678 4.91 12.06 -27.37
N GLY A 679 4.95 12.73 -26.21
CA GLY A 679 5.22 12.02 -24.95
C GLY A 679 5.19 12.88 -23.68
N VAL A 680 5.46 12.21 -22.55
CA VAL A 680 5.63 12.82 -21.23
C VAL A 680 6.99 12.40 -20.70
N ALA A 681 7.80 13.37 -20.25
CA ALA A 681 9.03 13.14 -19.52
C ALA A 681 8.79 13.35 -18.03
N LEU A 682 9.31 12.46 -17.19
CA LEU A 682 9.20 12.53 -15.73
C LEU A 682 10.54 12.95 -15.12
N ARG A 683 10.50 13.94 -14.23
CA ARG A 683 11.58 14.24 -13.29
C ARG A 683 11.07 14.10 -11.86
N SER A 684 11.82 13.40 -11.03
CA SER A 684 11.53 13.17 -9.63
C SER A 684 12.34 14.09 -8.73
N TYR A 685 11.72 14.61 -7.68
CA TYR A 685 12.38 15.47 -6.71
C TYR A 685 12.15 14.97 -5.31
N THR A 686 13.17 15.05 -4.46
CA THR A 686 13.04 14.77 -3.03
C THR A 686 13.61 15.93 -2.25
N VAL A 687 12.73 16.66 -1.57
CA VAL A 687 13.09 17.85 -0.80
C VAL A 687 12.96 17.52 0.67
N SER A 688 14.08 17.57 1.40
CA SER A 688 14.06 17.41 2.86
C SER A 688 13.37 18.59 3.53
N ALA A 689 12.80 18.35 4.71
CA ALA A 689 12.28 19.42 5.55
C ALA A 689 13.37 20.48 5.83
N GLY A 690 13.04 21.75 5.56
CA GLY A 690 13.95 22.89 5.68
C GLY A 690 14.79 23.18 4.42
N ASP A 691 14.65 22.40 3.35
CA ASP A 691 15.44 22.54 2.13
C ASP A 691 14.61 23.05 0.93
N LYS A 692 15.32 23.43 -0.15
CA LYS A 692 14.74 23.78 -1.44
C LYS A 692 15.62 23.31 -2.59
N LEU A 693 14.99 22.88 -3.67
CA LEU A 693 15.63 22.53 -4.93
C LEU A 693 15.24 23.51 -6.03
N ARG A 694 16.14 23.71 -7.00
CA ARG A 694 15.90 24.52 -8.19
C ARG A 694 16.30 23.75 -9.42
N ASP A 695 15.43 23.74 -10.42
CA ASP A 695 15.70 23.20 -11.74
C ASP A 695 15.10 24.13 -12.81
N SER A 696 15.55 23.97 -14.05
CA SER A 696 15.20 24.87 -15.15
C SER A 696 14.97 24.14 -16.47
N TRP A 697 14.09 24.73 -17.28
CA TRP A 697 13.79 24.29 -18.64
C TRP A 697 14.02 25.45 -19.61
N PRO A 698 14.69 25.22 -20.75
CA PRO A 698 14.72 26.18 -21.84
C PRO A 698 13.29 26.52 -22.29
N ILE A 699 13.02 27.80 -22.52
CA ILE A 699 11.71 28.30 -22.99
C ILE A 699 11.75 28.79 -24.44
N ASP A 700 12.63 28.23 -25.25
CA ASP A 700 12.65 28.45 -26.70
C ASP A 700 11.37 27.92 -27.39
N GLN A 701 10.70 26.96 -26.74
CA GLN A 701 9.38 26.45 -27.10
C GLN A 701 8.44 26.51 -25.88
N PRO A 702 7.11 26.41 -26.07
CA PRO A 702 6.18 26.33 -24.96
C PRO A 702 6.52 25.17 -24.01
N VAL A 703 6.58 25.49 -22.71
CA VAL A 703 6.84 24.54 -21.62
C VAL A 703 5.54 24.32 -20.85
N GLN A 704 5.16 23.06 -20.69
CA GLN A 704 4.01 22.63 -19.89
C GLN A 704 4.47 21.63 -18.83
N LEU A 705 4.44 22.04 -17.57
CA LEU A 705 4.85 21.24 -16.42
C LEU A 705 3.67 20.98 -15.50
N HIS A 706 3.45 19.71 -15.15
CA HIS A 706 2.48 19.29 -14.14
C HIS A 706 3.25 18.68 -12.97
N ILE A 707 3.04 19.20 -11.77
CA ILE A 707 3.78 18.81 -10.57
C ILE A 707 2.81 18.20 -9.58
N GLN A 708 3.10 16.98 -9.14
CA GLN A 708 2.35 16.28 -8.11
C GLN A 708 3.18 16.14 -6.84
N GLY A 709 2.52 16.24 -5.69
CA GLY A 709 3.08 15.94 -4.37
C GLY A 709 2.04 15.33 -3.44
N PRO A 710 2.41 15.09 -2.17
CA PRO A 710 1.54 14.47 -1.17
C PRO A 710 0.24 15.23 -0.94
N ASN A 711 -0.76 14.52 -0.42
CA ASN A 711 -2.08 15.05 -0.06
C ASN A 711 -2.73 15.96 -1.13
N GLY A 712 -2.58 15.62 -2.42
CA GLY A 712 -3.18 16.38 -3.53
C GLY A 712 -2.56 17.74 -3.77
N PHE A 713 -1.36 17.99 -3.25
CA PHE A 713 -0.54 19.10 -3.67
C PHE A 713 -0.30 19.00 -5.18
N TYR A 714 -0.69 20.04 -5.91
CA TYR A 714 -0.56 20.06 -7.36
C TYR A 714 -0.22 21.46 -7.87
N ARG A 715 0.64 21.52 -8.88
CA ARG A 715 0.89 22.74 -9.67
C ARG A 715 0.82 22.42 -11.16
N ALA A 716 0.37 23.38 -11.96
CA ALA A 716 0.56 23.34 -13.40
C ALA A 716 1.12 24.68 -13.87
N PHE A 717 2.12 24.63 -14.74
CA PHE A 717 2.68 25.81 -15.38
C PHE A 717 2.67 25.62 -16.88
N SER A 718 2.02 26.55 -17.58
CA SER A 718 2.06 26.69 -19.04
C SER A 718 2.71 28.03 -19.36
N SER A 719 3.80 27.99 -20.11
CA SER A 719 4.70 29.13 -20.29
C SER A 719 5.29 29.12 -21.69
N ASP A 720 5.37 30.27 -22.36
CA ASP A 720 6.00 30.42 -23.69
C ASP A 720 6.96 31.64 -23.76
N PRO A 721 7.74 31.83 -24.85
CA PRO A 721 8.68 32.94 -24.96
C PRO A 721 8.02 34.33 -24.98
N ALA A 722 6.74 34.43 -25.33
CA ALA A 722 5.96 35.67 -25.40
C ALA A 722 5.19 35.94 -24.10
N ASN A 723 5.47 35.20 -23.03
CA ASN A 723 4.80 35.32 -21.74
C ASN A 723 4.80 36.75 -21.16
N PRO A 724 3.77 37.10 -20.38
CA PRO A 724 3.75 38.34 -19.62
C PRO A 724 4.88 38.35 -18.59
N LEU A 725 5.54 39.50 -18.43
CA LEU A 725 6.62 39.69 -17.46
C LEU A 725 6.05 39.92 -16.05
N ILE A 726 5.44 38.89 -15.48
CA ILE A 726 4.88 38.90 -14.13
C ILE A 726 5.52 37.83 -13.25
N GLN A 727 5.60 38.12 -11.95
CA GLN A 727 5.92 37.16 -10.91
C GLN A 727 4.66 36.82 -10.13
N VAL A 728 4.46 35.53 -9.89
CA VAL A 728 3.37 34.99 -9.08
C VAL A 728 4.00 34.13 -8.00
N VAL A 729 3.65 34.39 -6.75
CA VAL A 729 4.06 33.58 -5.60
C VAL A 729 2.81 33.18 -4.84
N CYS A 730 2.65 31.88 -4.62
CA CYS A 730 1.55 31.34 -3.82
C CYS A 730 2.06 30.99 -2.42
N ASP A 731 1.60 31.74 -1.42
CA ASP A 731 2.03 31.61 -0.03
C ASP A 731 0.84 31.25 0.86
N TYR A 732 1.10 30.78 2.08
CA TYR A 732 0.05 30.49 3.05
C TYR A 732 -0.12 31.66 4.02
N GLU A 733 -1.38 32.08 4.25
CA GLU A 733 -1.66 33.20 5.15
C GLU A 733 -1.27 32.84 6.58
N ARG A 734 -0.58 33.78 7.24
CA ARG A 734 -0.21 33.69 8.65
C ARG A 734 -0.93 34.74 9.47
N ASP A 735 -1.39 34.35 10.65
CA ASP A 735 -1.93 35.28 11.64
C ASP A 735 -0.82 36.10 12.32
N VAL A 736 -1.21 37.01 13.21
CA VAL A 736 -0.29 37.84 14.01
C VAL A 736 0.65 37.02 14.91
N ARG A 737 0.34 35.75 15.17
CA ARG A 737 1.17 34.80 15.93
C ARG A 737 2.00 33.88 15.01
N LYS A 738 2.08 34.20 13.72
CA LYS A 738 2.79 33.45 12.66
C LYS A 738 2.25 32.03 12.41
N LYS A 739 1.05 31.72 12.89
CA LYS A 739 0.37 30.43 12.63
C LYS A 739 -0.38 30.48 11.31
N LEU A 740 -0.46 29.36 10.61
CA LEU A 740 -1.25 29.26 9.38
C LEU A 740 -2.74 29.40 9.69
N THR A 741 -3.42 30.30 8.99
CA THR A 741 -4.86 30.54 9.17
C THR A 741 -5.72 29.49 8.46
N GLY A 742 -5.14 28.80 7.48
CA GLY A 742 -5.85 27.92 6.54
C GLY A 742 -6.16 28.57 5.19
N ASN A 743 -5.81 29.85 4.99
CA ASN A 743 -6.01 30.58 3.73
C ASN A 743 -4.72 30.64 2.89
N VAL A 744 -4.89 31.00 1.61
CA VAL A 744 -3.79 31.24 0.67
C VAL A 744 -3.68 32.73 0.37
N VAL A 745 -2.44 33.21 0.20
CA VAL A 745 -2.11 34.56 -0.25
C VAL A 745 -1.36 34.48 -1.57
N VAL A 746 -1.93 35.08 -2.62
CA VAL A 746 -1.29 35.16 -3.94
C VAL A 746 -0.64 36.53 -4.09
N LYS A 747 0.68 36.56 -4.14
CA LYS A 747 1.48 37.78 -4.33
C LYS A 747 1.79 37.92 -5.82
N LEU A 748 1.38 39.04 -6.39
CA LEU A 748 1.50 39.33 -7.81
C LEU A 748 2.39 40.55 -7.99
N LYS A 749 3.36 40.48 -8.91
CA LYS A 749 4.21 41.61 -9.27
C LYS A 749 4.36 41.70 -10.77
N ASN A 750 4.14 42.90 -11.31
CA ASN A 750 4.52 43.22 -12.67
C ASN A 750 5.98 43.66 -12.72
N THR A 751 6.75 43.06 -13.62
CA THR A 751 8.16 43.38 -13.86
C THR A 751 8.39 44.05 -15.21
N ASP A 752 7.33 44.28 -15.98
CA ASP A 752 7.34 44.98 -17.25
C ASP A 752 7.32 46.52 -17.03
N PRO A 753 8.36 47.27 -17.43
CA PRO A 753 8.38 48.72 -17.28
C PRO A 753 7.47 49.46 -18.27
N VAL A 754 6.88 48.76 -19.25
CA VAL A 754 6.13 49.34 -20.37
C VAL A 754 4.64 49.03 -20.28
N ARG A 755 4.26 47.80 -19.95
CA ARG A 755 2.87 47.31 -20.04
C ARG A 755 2.23 47.05 -18.67
N SER A 756 0.98 47.47 -18.49
CA SER A 756 0.11 47.05 -17.38
C SER A 756 -0.65 45.76 -17.76
N TYR A 757 -0.93 44.89 -16.79
CA TYR A 757 -1.58 43.59 -17.01
C TYR A 757 -2.89 43.48 -16.25
N THR A 758 -3.90 42.83 -16.84
CA THR A 758 -5.11 42.40 -16.12
C THR A 758 -5.00 40.92 -15.81
N ILE A 759 -4.91 40.60 -14.53
CA ILE A 759 -4.77 39.24 -13.99
C ILE A 759 -6.15 38.71 -13.60
N GLN A 760 -6.44 37.46 -13.95
CA GLN A 760 -7.65 36.76 -13.57
C GLN A 760 -7.29 35.58 -12.67
N LEU A 761 -7.91 35.50 -11.49
CA LEU A 761 -7.87 34.33 -10.62
C LEU A 761 -9.19 33.58 -10.78
N LEU A 762 -9.10 32.35 -11.28
CA LEU A 762 -10.23 31.48 -11.57
C LEU A 762 -10.21 30.31 -10.60
N ASP A 763 -11.29 30.09 -9.86
CA ASP A 763 -11.47 28.89 -9.05
C ASP A 763 -11.91 27.73 -9.95
N ASN A 764 -11.21 26.61 -9.83
CA ASN A 764 -11.42 25.43 -10.65
C ASN A 764 -12.32 24.39 -9.97
N ALA A 765 -12.60 24.51 -8.67
CA ALA A 765 -13.23 23.44 -7.89
C ALA A 765 -14.34 23.91 -6.95
N TYR A 766 -14.15 24.99 -6.19
CA TYR A 766 -14.99 25.32 -5.02
C TYR A 766 -16.02 26.43 -5.26
N GLN A 767 -16.15 26.85 -6.53
CA GLN A 767 -17.14 27.82 -7.01
C GLN A 767 -17.13 29.13 -6.18
N THR A 768 -15.95 29.64 -5.88
CA THR A 768 -15.72 30.97 -5.33
C THR A 768 -15.81 32.02 -6.44
N LYS A 769 -16.00 33.29 -6.06
CA LYS A 769 -16.19 34.37 -7.04
C LYS A 769 -14.89 34.60 -7.81
N LYS A 770 -15.00 34.73 -9.13
CA LYS A 770 -13.90 35.18 -9.99
C LYS A 770 -13.34 36.51 -9.47
N GLN A 771 -12.02 36.58 -9.32
CA GLN A 771 -11.31 37.80 -8.95
C GLN A 771 -10.50 38.29 -10.16
N SER A 772 -10.42 39.61 -10.32
CA SER A 772 -9.60 40.24 -11.34
C SER A 772 -8.89 41.44 -10.76
N VAL A 773 -7.61 41.58 -11.09
CA VAL A 773 -6.72 42.60 -10.54
C VAL A 773 -5.91 43.21 -11.67
N THR A 774 -5.81 44.53 -11.69
CA THR A 774 -4.91 45.24 -12.60
C THR A 774 -3.56 45.45 -11.90
N LEU A 775 -2.48 44.98 -12.54
CA LEU A 775 -1.11 45.30 -12.13
C LEU A 775 -0.60 46.42 -13.02
N GLU A 776 -0.23 47.55 -12.42
CA GLU A 776 0.40 48.63 -13.17
C GLU A 776 1.81 48.25 -13.63
N LYS A 777 2.33 48.92 -14.66
CA LYS A 777 3.72 48.74 -15.12
C LYS A 777 4.73 48.95 -13.98
N ALA A 778 5.85 48.24 -14.06
CA ALA A 778 6.93 48.30 -13.08
C ALA A 778 7.41 49.75 -12.87
N GLY A 779 7.65 50.11 -11.61
CA GLY A 779 7.99 51.46 -11.16
C GLY A 779 6.79 52.35 -10.82
N MET A 780 5.55 51.88 -11.00
CA MET A 780 4.33 52.63 -10.66
C MET A 780 3.67 52.11 -9.39
N ALA A 781 2.93 52.97 -8.68
CA ALA A 781 2.07 52.54 -7.58
C ALA A 781 1.02 51.56 -8.11
N GLY A 782 0.95 50.36 -7.51
CA GLY A 782 0.10 49.27 -7.99
C GLY A 782 0.81 48.24 -8.89
N GLU A 783 2.13 48.32 -9.07
CA GLU A 783 2.92 47.26 -9.73
C GLU A 783 2.84 45.91 -9.00
N GLN A 784 2.53 45.95 -7.70
CA GLN A 784 2.41 44.81 -6.82
C GLN A 784 1.03 44.79 -6.19
N GLN A 785 0.42 43.61 -6.16
CA GLN A 785 -0.87 43.38 -5.53
C GLN A 785 -0.83 42.05 -4.78
N THR A 786 -1.62 41.98 -3.72
CA THR A 786 -1.76 40.77 -2.90
C THR A 786 -3.23 40.39 -2.83
N VAL A 787 -3.54 39.16 -3.20
CA VAL A 787 -4.91 38.63 -3.20
C VAL A 787 -5.03 37.55 -2.13
N LEU A 788 -5.93 37.77 -1.17
CA LEU A 788 -6.27 36.77 -0.16
C LEU A 788 -7.40 35.87 -0.67
N LEU A 789 -7.17 34.56 -0.63
CA LEU A 789 -8.18 33.54 -0.93
C LEU A 789 -8.68 32.94 0.38
N ASN A 790 -9.93 33.23 0.74
CA ASN A 790 -10.57 32.67 1.93
C ASN A 790 -11.06 31.24 1.65
N LEU A 791 -10.52 30.26 2.38
CA LEU A 791 -10.74 28.83 2.14
C LEU A 791 -11.60 28.17 3.23
N LYS A 792 -12.26 28.96 4.08
CA LYS A 792 -13.07 28.44 5.19
C LYS A 792 -14.15 27.46 4.72
N ASN A 793 -14.81 27.77 3.61
CA ASN A 793 -15.90 26.96 3.07
C ASN A 793 -15.42 25.73 2.27
N SER A 794 -14.14 25.67 1.95
CA SER A 794 -13.49 24.52 1.30
C SER A 794 -12.61 23.76 2.28
N HIS A 795 -12.72 24.00 3.60
CA HIS A 795 -11.93 23.31 4.63
C HIS A 795 -10.41 23.41 4.38
N ASN A 796 -9.93 24.60 4.00
CA ASN A 796 -8.53 24.92 3.68
C ASN A 796 -8.02 24.36 2.34
N TRP A 797 -8.89 23.75 1.54
CA TRP A 797 -8.56 23.31 0.20
C TRP A 797 -8.64 24.47 -0.80
N TYR A 798 -7.72 24.48 -1.77
CA TYR A 798 -7.67 25.45 -2.85
C TYR A 798 -7.39 24.74 -4.18
N ASP A 799 -7.96 25.28 -5.26
CA ASP A 799 -7.65 24.94 -6.64
C ASP A 799 -8.01 26.13 -7.52
N PHE A 800 -7.00 26.88 -7.94
CA PHE A 800 -7.21 28.08 -8.75
C PHE A 800 -6.15 28.24 -9.83
N SER A 801 -6.51 28.91 -10.91
CA SER A 801 -5.61 29.27 -12.01
C SER A 801 -5.44 30.78 -12.07
N VAL A 802 -4.18 31.22 -12.24
CA VAL A 802 -3.80 32.60 -12.57
C VAL A 802 -3.62 32.69 -14.08
N LYS A 803 -4.42 33.56 -14.72
CA LYS A 803 -4.36 33.84 -16.16
C LYS A 803 -4.16 35.34 -16.41
N VAL A 804 -3.59 35.70 -17.56
CA VAL A 804 -3.40 37.10 -17.96
C VAL A 804 -4.20 37.40 -19.21
N ALA A 805 -5.01 38.46 -19.17
CA ALA A 805 -5.84 38.84 -20.31
C ALA A 805 -4.96 39.16 -21.55
N GLY A 806 -5.27 38.52 -22.68
CA GLY A 806 -4.50 38.66 -23.92
C GLY A 806 -3.27 37.75 -24.03
N PHE A 807 -3.08 36.80 -23.11
CA PHE A 807 -2.03 35.78 -23.14
C PHE A 807 -2.64 34.40 -22.88
N ASP A 808 -3.23 33.81 -23.91
CA ASP A 808 -4.05 32.58 -23.78
C ASP A 808 -3.23 31.34 -23.40
N THR A 809 -1.92 31.36 -23.63
CA THR A 809 -0.97 30.30 -23.34
C THR A 809 -0.42 30.35 -21.90
N PHE A 810 -0.51 31.50 -21.23
CA PHE A 810 -0.05 31.68 -19.86
C PHE A 810 -1.08 31.15 -18.86
N GLU A 811 -0.69 30.11 -18.12
CA GLU A 811 -1.47 29.62 -16.98
C GLU A 811 -0.54 29.15 -15.87
N GLN A 812 -0.83 29.60 -14.65
CA GLN A 812 -0.26 29.01 -13.44
C GLN A 812 -1.38 28.51 -12.53
N ARG A 813 -1.51 27.20 -12.39
CA ARG A 813 -2.52 26.55 -11.53
C ARG A 813 -1.90 26.10 -10.22
N TYR A 814 -2.61 26.37 -9.14
CA TYR A 814 -2.23 26.04 -7.77
C TYR A 814 -3.37 25.26 -7.12
N ALA A 815 -3.10 24.03 -6.67
CA ALA A 815 -4.07 23.25 -5.92
C ALA A 815 -3.43 22.50 -4.73
N GLY A 816 -4.22 22.22 -3.70
CA GLY A 816 -3.79 21.51 -2.50
C GLY A 816 -4.59 21.91 -1.27
N ARG A 817 -4.03 21.64 -0.10
CA ARG A 817 -4.59 22.02 1.20
C ARG A 817 -3.57 22.80 2.00
N VAL A 818 -4.02 23.84 2.70
CA VAL A 818 -3.19 24.51 3.71
C VAL A 818 -3.25 23.69 5.00
N GLU A 819 -2.17 22.96 5.29
CA GLU A 819 -2.04 22.23 6.53
C GLU A 819 -1.83 23.20 7.70
N THR A 820 -2.58 23.03 8.79
CA THR A 820 -2.55 23.97 9.94
C THR A 820 -2.05 23.31 11.23
N GLY A 821 -1.63 22.04 11.15
CA GLY A 821 -1.33 21.22 12.33
C GLY A 821 -2.59 20.75 13.08
N LYS A 822 -3.77 20.90 12.47
CA LYS A 822 -5.05 20.43 13.01
C LYS A 822 -5.73 19.50 12.01
N ALA A 823 -6.50 18.56 12.55
CA ALA A 823 -7.39 17.73 11.76
C ALA A 823 -8.37 18.61 10.95
N GLY A 824 -8.82 18.11 9.80
CA GLY A 824 -9.76 18.81 8.94
C GLY A 824 -10.65 17.82 8.20
N TYR A 825 -10.84 18.04 6.91
CA TYR A 825 -11.64 17.16 6.06
C TYR A 825 -10.91 16.82 4.77
N SER A 826 -11.25 15.68 4.18
CA SER A 826 -10.87 15.31 2.82
C SER A 826 -11.38 16.33 1.81
N ASP A 827 -10.79 16.37 0.61
CA ASP A 827 -11.13 17.36 -0.42
C ASP A 827 -12.64 17.37 -0.77
N PRO A 828 -13.36 18.49 -0.54
CA PRO A 828 -14.78 18.60 -0.85
C PRO A 828 -15.13 18.36 -2.32
N TYR A 829 -14.20 18.63 -3.23
CA TYR A 829 -14.43 18.42 -4.66
C TYR A 829 -14.45 16.93 -5.00
N MET A 830 -13.64 16.09 -4.34
CA MET A 830 -13.73 14.62 -4.44
C MET A 830 -15.07 14.10 -3.92
N GLY A 831 -15.58 14.72 -2.85
CA GLY A 831 -16.84 14.34 -2.21
C GLY A 831 -18.11 14.80 -2.93
N ARG A 832 -17.98 15.52 -4.06
CA ARG A 832 -19.11 16.05 -4.86
C ARG A 832 -20.12 16.89 -4.04
N ILE A 833 -19.66 17.52 -2.96
CA ILE A 833 -20.54 18.34 -2.11
C ILE A 833 -20.90 19.62 -2.89
N ARG A 834 -22.10 19.66 -3.46
CA ARG A 834 -22.68 20.90 -3.99
C ARG A 834 -23.06 21.79 -2.80
N LYS A 835 -22.74 23.08 -2.87
CA LYS A 835 -23.27 24.04 -1.90
C LYS A 835 -24.79 23.90 -1.86
N THR A 836 -25.33 23.70 -0.67
CA THR A 836 -26.74 23.93 -0.37
C THR A 836 -27.01 25.43 -0.31
#